data_AF-A0A6G0VY83-F1
#
_entry.id   AF-A0A6G0VY83-F1
#
_cell.length_a   1.000
_cell.length_b   1.000
_cell.length_c   1.000
_cell.angle_alpha   90.00
_cell.angle_beta   90.00
_cell.angle_gamma   90.00
#
_symmetry.space_group_name_H-M   'P 1'
#
loop_
_entity.id
_entity.type
_entity.pdbx_description
1 polymer ?
#
loop_
_entity_poly.entity_id
_entity_poly.type
_entity_poly.pdbx_seq_one_letter_code
_entity_poly.pdbx_strand_id
1 'polypeptide(L)'
;MSALTNKSRKRIKLECLDCGSSFDDDYRKKHEIKCHGGKRTKVKHFGAPDNPFETSKRNNKNIPSSVVIEDDDSYNVDNDLETVCNLVGSQNQSKNSVSIEKSLDSPIIEKNELHVDPKLPINVDIVETRQNSEKIEDEEITWLTCAGQLKLLVNEVKECDFLLDKIKTETFPNPVLFLINSVQKVRTIQNIAEIFLKNASDILTRTTSNNLTDILYDQTEYNSLINHDPGKREKIVTSSQRHYLISLGPHQPKLTSYPKNESISINKQRQFSSRWYIEFPLLEYSIEKDSAYCFVCFLFPHGPDREFSDNAWVTEGVRVWHKMKSRGKNKPGKLSEHFSCSAHKAALRDYCNFMKTSCHIDVLFDQENREKSIQIQHEREYNKQVIKILMDTARTLARQGLAFRGDSDDKNGNFIQIVELLSRHCGIIKTWLDNKPMRPYHVTYLGSKSQNEFIELLFSETRNRVIEEVKNAEIYSVLADTTPDITHQDRLAICVRYVNNNGKVKERLLEINECIDKSGFGIAKNIYDTLIRNELDPNFIAFQSYDFASSMSGQYHGAQKELSKLANHHIPYIPCQAHRINTFLEHGCNASVIILNLIGNLESLYVFFNGSTKRYGILCKKLSEIEGSLQLCNLSKTRWTARAETVKAVWTSFEVILETLQEISSSNLYDRNTKSQSLALFKKITTFDFIVSIMFMKNVLYKLKALTEKLEAKELNIIDASNLIEGTIKSLENINKDSDGLDTIIDAALIFSKKIELDPVADFNKNHRKRLIPKRVDSNPMTQSDFSLKLFYRKEFKQVLDTLINLTTEHLKITIETFKPLFNIFKMPFDKNTCSLENVASAVKLFPEMTNSAKIHDIDAIHAEVEILLNQCDEENLINIFEKAELSKSILPWANRICHLALTAPVTTASDERTFSKLKLIKNYLRSKMDDQRLNALIMLSCEKDITDSLDIDDLVHKWAKLKH
;
A
#
# COMPACT_ATOMS: atom_id res chain seq x y z
N MET A 1 12.25 36.37 -53.32
CA MET A 1 10.88 36.92 -53.21
C MET A 1 10.49 36.83 -51.73
N SER A 2 10.64 37.87 -50.90
CA SER A 2 9.88 39.14 -50.87
C SER A 2 8.51 39.02 -50.19
N ALA A 3 8.50 39.01 -48.85
CA ALA A 3 7.36 39.46 -48.04
C ALA A 3 7.90 40.03 -46.70
N LEU A 4 7.60 41.30 -46.44
CA LEU A 4 8.21 42.10 -45.37
C LEU A 4 7.75 41.70 -43.96
N THR A 5 8.67 41.82 -43.00
CA THR A 5 8.35 41.85 -41.58
C THR A 5 7.62 43.15 -41.21
N ASN A 6 6.53 43.04 -40.46
CA ASN A 6 5.97 44.17 -39.70
C ASN A 6 5.65 43.71 -38.27
N LYS A 7 6.70 43.69 -37.42
CA LYS A 7 6.55 43.61 -35.96
C LYS A 7 7.02 44.94 -35.38
N SER A 8 6.09 45.72 -34.85
CA SER A 8 6.37 46.99 -34.19
C SER A 8 7.18 46.76 -32.92
N ARG A 9 8.48 47.09 -32.94
CA ARG A 9 9.25 47.24 -31.70
C ARG A 9 8.73 48.48 -30.97
N LYS A 10 8.32 48.32 -29.70
CA LYS A 10 8.10 49.46 -28.80
C LYS A 10 9.45 50.18 -28.64
N ARG A 11 9.56 51.40 -29.18
CA ARG A 11 10.72 52.25 -28.96
C ARG A 11 10.67 52.79 -27.52
N ILE A 12 11.77 52.64 -26.80
CA ILE A 12 11.90 53.14 -25.45
C ILE A 12 12.74 54.41 -25.51
N LYS A 13 12.21 55.52 -24.99
CA LYS A 13 12.98 56.75 -24.82
C LYS A 13 13.96 56.60 -23.67
N LEU A 14 15.19 56.97 -23.96
CA LEU A 14 16.29 57.09 -23.03
C LEU A 14 16.71 58.55 -22.90
N GLU A 15 17.32 58.88 -21.78
CA GLU A 15 17.93 60.17 -21.49
C GLU A 15 19.41 59.96 -21.23
N CYS A 16 20.29 60.69 -21.92
CA CYS A 16 21.73 60.66 -21.64
C CYS A 16 22.03 61.40 -20.34
N LEU A 17 22.57 60.70 -19.34
CA LEU A 17 22.97 61.32 -18.07
C LEU A 17 24.19 62.25 -18.23
N ASP A 18 24.96 62.08 -19.31
CA ASP A 18 26.15 62.89 -19.59
C ASP A 18 25.84 64.21 -20.33
N CYS A 19 24.62 64.41 -20.86
CA CYS A 19 24.21 65.68 -21.52
C CYS A 19 22.72 66.07 -21.42
N GLY A 20 21.88 65.30 -20.73
CA GLY A 20 20.44 65.54 -20.56
C GLY A 20 19.55 65.31 -21.79
N SER A 21 20.11 64.99 -22.96
CA SER A 21 19.30 64.85 -24.18
C SER A 21 18.55 63.51 -24.24
N SER A 22 17.28 63.54 -24.69
CA SER A 22 16.45 62.34 -24.84
C SER A 22 16.37 61.82 -26.29
N PHE A 23 16.46 60.51 -26.47
CA PHE A 23 16.39 59.83 -27.77
C PHE A 23 15.86 58.39 -27.62
N ASP A 24 15.37 57.79 -28.71
CA ASP A 24 14.98 56.37 -28.71
C ASP A 24 16.23 55.46 -28.70
N ASP A 25 16.21 54.38 -27.90
CA ASP A 25 17.36 53.48 -27.66
C ASP A 25 18.08 53.01 -28.95
N ASP A 26 17.34 52.68 -30.01
CA ASP A 26 17.88 52.30 -31.33
C ASP A 26 18.90 53.32 -31.91
N TYR A 27 18.84 54.59 -31.49
CA TYR A 27 19.74 55.67 -31.93
C TYR A 27 20.89 55.96 -30.96
N ARG A 28 21.05 55.24 -29.85
CA ARG A 28 22.07 55.49 -28.82
C ARG A 28 23.48 55.63 -29.39
N LYS A 29 23.92 54.69 -30.25
CA LYS A 29 25.25 54.78 -30.90
C LYS A 29 25.42 56.04 -31.76
N LYS A 30 24.36 56.51 -32.43
CA LYS A 30 24.41 57.76 -33.22
C LYS A 30 24.52 58.98 -32.31
N HIS A 31 23.83 58.97 -31.17
CA HIS A 31 23.96 60.00 -30.15
C HIS A 31 25.37 60.03 -29.53
N GLU A 32 25.89 58.87 -29.09
CA GLU A 32 27.24 58.71 -28.55
C GLU A 32 28.31 59.23 -29.54
N ILE A 33 28.18 58.92 -30.83
CA ILE A 33 29.07 59.45 -31.89
C ILE A 33 28.93 60.97 -32.05
N LYS A 34 27.71 61.49 -32.19
CA LYS A 34 27.48 62.90 -32.53
C LYS A 34 27.72 63.88 -31.37
N CYS A 35 27.35 63.49 -30.15
CA CYS A 35 27.37 64.36 -28.97
C CYS A 35 28.56 64.09 -28.04
N HIS A 36 29.14 62.88 -28.09
CA HIS A 36 30.21 62.45 -27.17
C HIS A 36 31.44 61.86 -27.90
N GLY A 37 31.58 62.13 -29.20
CA GLY A 37 32.75 61.75 -30.00
C GLY A 37 32.97 60.24 -30.12
N GLY A 38 31.93 59.43 -29.93
CA GLY A 38 31.98 57.97 -29.98
C GLY A 38 32.24 57.30 -28.63
N LYS A 39 32.40 58.06 -27.55
CA LYS A 39 32.45 57.49 -26.19
C LYS A 39 31.05 57.03 -25.78
N ARG A 40 30.96 55.83 -25.19
CA ARG A 40 29.71 55.31 -24.63
C ARG A 40 29.25 56.19 -23.47
N THR A 41 27.96 56.51 -23.42
CA THR A 41 27.38 57.34 -22.36
C THR A 41 26.49 56.54 -21.43
N LYS A 42 26.31 57.04 -20.21
CA LYS A 42 25.30 56.52 -19.28
C LYS A 42 23.94 57.06 -19.69
N VAL A 43 22.91 56.21 -19.63
CA VAL A 43 21.55 56.55 -20.03
C VAL A 43 20.56 55.99 -19.01
N LYS A 44 19.48 56.73 -18.71
CA LYS A 44 18.32 56.25 -17.92
C LYS A 44 17.08 56.19 -18.80
N HIS A 45 16.06 55.44 -18.37
CA HIS A 45 14.73 55.52 -19.01
C HIS A 45 14.12 56.90 -18.75
N PHE A 46 13.65 57.55 -19.80
CA PHE A 46 13.12 58.90 -19.72
C PHE A 46 11.85 58.93 -18.85
N GLY A 47 11.90 59.68 -17.74
CA GLY A 47 10.81 59.76 -16.76
C GLY A 47 10.87 58.75 -15.59
N ALA A 48 11.95 57.97 -15.45
CA ALA A 48 12.19 57.24 -14.20
C ALA A 48 12.64 58.23 -13.09
N PRO A 49 12.05 58.16 -11.87
CA PRO A 49 12.42 59.05 -10.77
C PRO A 49 13.87 58.80 -10.31
N ASP A 50 14.53 59.86 -9.84
CA ASP A 50 15.93 59.80 -9.42
C ASP A 50 16.11 59.02 -8.11
N ASN A 51 17.22 58.29 -8.03
CA ASN A 51 17.51 57.36 -6.94
C ASN A 51 17.82 58.15 -5.64
N PRO A 52 17.06 57.99 -4.54
CA PRO A 52 17.15 58.84 -3.34
C PRO A 52 18.45 58.74 -2.53
N PHE A 53 19.46 57.99 -3.01
CA PHE A 53 20.73 57.73 -2.31
C PHE A 53 21.95 58.52 -2.84
N GLU A 54 21.81 59.45 -3.78
CA GLU A 54 22.96 60.25 -4.29
C GLU A 54 23.21 61.59 -3.55
N THR A 55 22.30 62.08 -2.71
CA THR A 55 22.39 63.42 -2.10
C THR A 55 23.29 63.54 -0.86
N SER A 56 23.74 62.43 -0.25
CA SER A 56 24.64 62.47 0.93
C SER A 56 26.14 62.35 0.61
N LYS A 57 26.52 62.14 -0.66
CA LYS A 57 27.92 61.88 -1.08
C LYS A 57 28.74 63.12 -1.50
N ARG A 58 28.36 64.31 -1.01
CA ARG A 58 29.10 65.58 -1.20
C ARG A 58 29.40 66.32 0.11
N ASN A 59 30.04 65.64 1.05
CA ASN A 59 30.99 66.28 1.96
C ASN A 59 32.17 65.34 2.25
N ASN A 60 33.34 65.92 2.52
CA ASN A 60 34.62 65.32 2.16
C ASN A 60 35.49 65.00 3.39
N LYS A 61 36.21 63.86 3.33
CA LYS A 61 37.41 63.51 4.14
C LYS A 61 37.23 63.28 5.65
N ASN A 62 36.99 62.01 6.03
CA ASN A 62 37.97 61.18 6.76
C ASN A 62 37.56 59.68 6.70
N ILE A 63 38.50 58.77 6.98
CA ILE A 63 38.53 57.30 6.72
C ILE A 63 39.16 56.65 7.99
N PRO A 64 38.95 55.37 8.41
CA PRO A 64 38.29 54.20 7.76
C PRO A 64 37.25 53.42 8.61
N SER A 65 36.64 52.40 7.98
CA SER A 65 36.09 51.16 8.59
C SER A 65 34.90 51.29 9.58
N SER A 66 34.24 50.14 9.83
CA SER A 66 33.00 49.97 10.61
C SER A 66 31.76 50.68 10.02
N VAL A 67 30.69 49.93 9.73
CA VAL A 67 29.50 49.78 10.60
C VAL A 67 28.84 51.12 10.89
N VAL A 68 27.75 51.41 10.15
CA VAL A 68 26.58 52.11 10.67
C VAL A 68 25.34 51.49 10.01
N ILE A 69 24.54 50.77 10.78
CA ILE A 69 23.08 50.87 10.72
C ILE A 69 22.71 51.42 12.08
N GLU A 70 22.15 52.62 12.11
CA GLU A 70 21.37 53.21 13.22
C GLU A 70 20.72 54.50 12.67
N ASP A 71 19.80 55.08 13.43
CA ASP A 71 18.72 56.01 13.01
C ASP A 71 17.69 55.29 12.10
N ASP A 72 16.62 54.68 12.61
CA ASP A 72 15.95 54.83 13.92
C ASP A 72 15.26 56.20 14.13
N ASP A 73 14.44 56.58 13.14
CA ASP A 73 13.22 57.36 13.38
C ASP A 73 12.27 56.54 14.29
N SER A 74 12.62 56.51 15.57
CA SER A 74 11.69 56.69 16.67
C SER A 74 10.72 57.85 16.33
N TYR A 75 9.44 57.80 16.69
CA TYR A 75 8.96 57.59 18.04
C TYR A 75 7.58 56.92 18.10
N ASN A 76 7.42 56.08 19.13
CA ASN A 76 6.20 55.78 19.89
C ASN A 76 4.90 55.52 19.09
N VAL A 77 4.28 54.36 19.25
CA VAL A 77 3.87 53.87 20.58
C VAL A 77 4.31 52.42 20.78
N ASP A 78 5.23 52.20 21.72
CA ASP A 78 5.10 51.00 22.55
C ASP A 78 4.23 51.34 23.76
N ASN A 79 3.65 50.31 24.34
CA ASN A 79 2.68 50.36 25.41
C ASN A 79 3.19 51.20 26.57
N ASP A 80 2.26 51.92 27.20
CA ASP A 80 2.39 52.17 28.62
C ASP A 80 1.02 52.07 29.27
N LEU A 81 0.98 51.15 30.26
CA LEU A 81 0.38 51.37 31.59
C LEU A 81 -1.17 51.41 31.59
N GLU A 82 -1.89 50.88 32.56
CA GLU A 82 -1.60 50.48 33.95
C GLU A 82 -2.95 49.93 34.51
N THR A 83 -3.18 49.47 35.75
CA THR A 83 -2.41 49.26 36.98
C THR A 83 -3.17 48.20 37.81
N VAL A 84 -2.73 47.97 39.07
CA VAL A 84 -3.59 47.68 40.24
C VAL A 84 -4.24 46.29 40.33
N CYS A 85 -3.69 45.56 41.30
CA CYS A 85 -4.37 44.71 42.29
C CYS A 85 -5.91 44.64 42.23
N ASN A 86 -6.47 43.42 42.26
CA ASN A 86 -7.06 42.89 43.49
C ASN A 86 -7.64 41.47 43.30
N LEU A 87 -7.30 40.62 44.28
CA LEU A 87 -8.21 39.80 45.09
C LEU A 87 -9.50 39.24 44.46
N VAL A 88 -9.62 37.91 44.60
CA VAL A 88 -10.82 37.18 45.07
C VAL A 88 -12.13 37.49 44.31
N GLY A 89 -12.48 36.57 43.41
CA GLY A 89 -13.65 36.67 42.56
C GLY A 89 -15.02 36.50 43.23
N SER A 90 -16.04 36.53 42.38
CA SER A 90 -17.37 35.94 42.63
C SER A 90 -18.20 35.94 41.34
N GLN A 91 -19.35 35.26 41.40
CA GLN A 91 -20.48 35.30 40.46
C GLN A 91 -20.44 34.41 39.20
N ASN A 92 -20.79 33.15 39.46
CA ASN A 92 -22.00 32.51 38.93
C ASN A 92 -22.27 32.53 37.42
N GLN A 93 -22.22 31.33 36.84
CA GLN A 93 -23.32 30.91 35.96
C GLN A 93 -24.67 31.10 36.67
N SER A 94 -25.64 31.65 35.95
CA SER A 94 -27.06 31.32 36.14
C SER A 94 -27.57 30.81 34.78
N LYS A 95 -28.39 29.76 34.65
CA LYS A 95 -29.12 28.97 35.65
C LYS A 95 -28.91 27.48 35.30
N ASN A 96 -28.43 26.63 36.22
CA ASN A 96 -29.22 25.70 37.05
C ASN A 96 -28.24 24.78 37.86
N SER A 97 -28.56 24.13 38.99
CA SER A 97 -29.68 24.27 39.95
C SER A 97 -29.52 23.33 41.18
N VAL A 98 -29.95 23.79 42.38
CA VAL A 98 -30.33 23.02 43.61
C VAL A 98 -29.22 22.45 44.56
N SER A 99 -29.42 22.71 45.88
CA SER A 99 -28.82 22.17 47.15
C SER A 99 -27.30 22.30 47.40
N ILE A 100 -26.75 22.99 48.42
CA ILE A 100 -26.87 22.89 49.92
C ILE A 100 -26.16 21.60 50.44
N GLU A 101 -25.11 21.58 51.31
CA GLU A 101 -24.89 22.26 52.61
C GLU A 101 -23.39 22.28 53.11
N LYS A 102 -23.01 23.23 54.00
CA LYS A 102 -21.99 23.30 55.15
C LYS A 102 -20.74 22.36 55.21
N SER A 103 -19.57 22.67 55.83
CA SER A 103 -19.06 23.78 56.70
C SER A 103 -17.53 23.69 56.97
N LEU A 104 -16.86 24.85 57.27
CA LEU A 104 -15.73 25.12 58.23
C LEU A 104 -14.57 24.08 58.39
N ASP A 105 -13.27 24.39 58.36
CA ASP A 105 -12.50 25.44 59.07
C ASP A 105 -11.04 25.63 58.53
N SER A 106 -10.24 26.54 59.09
CA SER A 106 -8.91 26.98 58.57
C SER A 106 -7.68 26.62 59.48
N PRO A 107 -6.47 27.27 59.43
CA PRO A 107 -5.23 26.58 59.04
C PRO A 107 -4.05 26.66 60.05
N ILE A 108 -2.97 25.89 59.83
CA ILE A 108 -1.68 26.06 60.56
C ILE A 108 -0.48 25.99 59.59
N ILE A 109 0.55 26.79 59.91
CA ILE A 109 1.82 27.03 59.20
C ILE A 109 2.93 26.15 59.82
N GLU A 110 3.88 25.64 59.03
CA GLU A 110 5.33 25.77 59.33
C GLU A 110 6.26 25.33 58.19
N LYS A 111 7.48 25.89 58.19
CA LYS A 111 8.59 25.52 57.30
C LYS A 111 9.45 24.45 57.96
N ASN A 112 10.10 23.59 57.18
CA ASN A 112 11.53 23.28 57.32
C ASN A 112 12.04 22.46 56.12
N GLU A 113 13.27 22.72 55.69
CA GLU A 113 14.00 21.93 54.70
C GLU A 113 14.75 20.79 55.38
N LEU A 114 14.89 19.63 54.71
CA LEU A 114 16.10 18.78 54.74
C LEU A 114 16.04 17.65 53.69
N HIS A 115 17.20 17.09 53.38
CA HIS A 115 17.51 16.38 52.13
C HIS A 115 17.08 14.88 52.05
N VAL A 116 16.70 14.48 50.82
CA VAL A 116 17.13 13.25 50.07
C VAL A 116 16.91 11.86 50.70
N ASP A 117 16.13 10.98 50.03
CA ASP A 117 16.66 9.84 49.22
C ASP A 117 15.53 9.18 48.35
N PRO A 118 15.74 8.15 47.48
CA PRO A 118 15.27 8.26 46.10
C PRO A 118 14.47 7.03 45.62
N LYS A 119 13.14 7.06 45.68
CA LYS A 119 12.30 5.90 45.27
C LYS A 119 10.85 6.27 44.92
N LEU A 120 10.57 6.49 43.65
CA LEU A 120 9.68 5.67 42.78
C LEU A 120 9.49 6.33 41.40
N PRO A 121 9.07 5.60 40.35
CA PRO A 121 9.28 5.98 38.96
C PRO A 121 8.14 6.80 38.36
N ILE A 122 8.46 7.62 37.36
CA ILE A 122 7.48 8.10 36.38
C ILE A 122 7.63 7.22 35.14
N ASN A 123 6.63 6.37 34.93
CA ASN A 123 6.51 5.51 33.77
C ASN A 123 6.18 6.36 32.53
N VAL A 124 6.98 6.24 31.48
CA VAL A 124 6.60 6.64 30.12
C VAL A 124 7.01 5.51 29.20
N ASP A 125 6.03 4.93 28.50
CA ASP A 125 6.19 3.66 27.80
C ASP A 125 7.25 3.71 26.69
N ILE A 126 8.30 2.90 26.87
CA ILE A 126 9.25 2.57 25.81
C ILE A 126 8.58 1.51 24.93
N VAL A 127 8.27 1.87 23.68
CA VAL A 127 7.87 0.89 22.67
C VAL A 127 9.11 0.11 22.25
N GLU A 128 9.29 -1.07 22.85
CA GLU A 128 10.29 -2.06 22.43
C GLU A 128 9.95 -2.60 21.03
N THR A 129 10.52 -2.00 19.98
CA THR A 129 10.56 -2.63 18.66
C THR A 129 11.54 -3.79 18.68
N ARG A 130 10.99 -5.01 18.71
CA ARG A 130 11.75 -6.26 18.61
C ARG A 130 12.63 -6.25 17.35
N GLN A 131 13.91 -6.53 17.55
CA GLN A 131 14.87 -6.74 16.46
C GLN A 131 14.54 -8.05 15.73
N ASN A 132 14.04 -7.97 14.49
CA ASN A 132 14.21 -9.04 13.51
C ASN A 132 15.41 -8.67 12.63
N SER A 133 16.47 -9.46 12.73
CA SER A 133 17.70 -9.29 11.97
C SER A 133 17.58 -9.96 10.61
N GLU A 134 17.13 -9.22 9.59
CA GLU A 134 17.39 -9.55 8.20
C GLU A 134 18.37 -8.53 7.59
N LYS A 135 19.23 -9.02 6.71
CA LYS A 135 20.43 -8.30 6.24
C LYS A 135 20.05 -7.12 5.35
N ILE A 136 20.02 -5.93 5.93
CA ILE A 136 20.23 -4.69 5.18
C ILE A 136 21.68 -4.73 4.68
N GLU A 137 21.89 -4.62 3.37
CA GLU A 137 23.23 -4.43 2.81
C GLU A 137 23.79 -3.08 3.30
N ASP A 138 24.85 -3.12 4.11
CA ASP A 138 25.42 -1.95 4.80
C ASP A 138 25.80 -0.82 3.80
N GLU A 139 25.20 0.37 3.97
CA GLU A 139 25.92 1.60 3.66
C GLU A 139 27.07 1.72 4.69
N GLU A 140 28.33 1.55 4.26
CA GLU A 140 29.47 1.51 5.18
C GLU A 140 29.57 2.76 6.06
N ILE A 141 29.21 2.62 7.34
CA ILE A 141 29.46 3.61 8.38
C ILE A 141 30.98 3.73 8.58
N THR A 142 31.59 4.68 7.89
CA THR A 142 33.04 4.96 7.91
C THR A 142 33.40 6.07 8.89
N TRP A 143 34.67 6.16 9.28
CA TRP A 143 35.19 7.25 10.14
C TRP A 143 34.96 8.66 9.55
N LEU A 144 34.80 8.78 8.22
CA LEU A 144 34.40 10.04 7.58
C LEU A 144 32.97 10.48 7.98
N THR A 145 32.05 9.55 8.17
CA THR A 145 30.67 9.87 8.60
C THR A 145 30.66 10.47 10.00
N CYS A 146 31.38 9.86 10.94
CA CYS A 146 31.58 10.40 12.29
C CYS A 146 32.31 11.75 12.28
N ALA A 147 33.34 11.93 11.46
CA ALA A 147 34.02 13.22 11.32
C ALA A 147 33.10 14.33 10.76
N GLY A 148 32.20 13.98 9.83
CA GLY A 148 31.16 14.89 9.33
C GLY A 148 30.16 15.29 10.40
N GLN A 149 29.66 14.32 11.18
CA GLN A 149 28.74 14.54 12.30
C GLN A 149 29.37 15.40 13.41
N LEU A 150 30.65 15.17 13.74
CA LEU A 150 31.39 16.00 14.68
C LEU A 150 31.53 17.45 14.18
N LYS A 151 31.78 17.66 12.88
CA LYS A 151 31.84 19.01 12.28
C LYS A 151 30.48 19.71 12.34
N LEU A 152 29.38 19.00 12.07
CA LEU A 152 28.02 19.54 12.20
C LEU A 152 27.73 19.96 13.65
N LEU A 153 28.08 19.11 14.62
CA LEU A 153 27.93 19.41 16.05
C LEU A 153 28.72 20.67 16.46
N VAL A 154 29.95 20.82 15.98
CA VAL A 154 30.76 22.04 16.19
C VAL A 154 30.12 23.29 15.56
N ASN A 155 29.47 23.17 14.40
CA ASN A 155 28.75 24.28 13.77
C ASN A 155 27.48 24.66 14.55
N GLU A 156 26.67 23.67 14.95
CA GLU A 156 25.45 23.90 15.74
C GLU A 156 25.76 24.57 17.09
N VAL A 157 26.86 24.19 17.75
CA VAL A 157 27.36 24.85 18.97
C VAL A 157 27.79 26.29 18.70
N LYS A 158 28.47 26.58 17.58
CA LYS A 158 28.82 27.96 17.19
C LYS A 158 27.59 28.82 16.85
N GLU A 159 26.51 28.22 16.36
CA GLU A 159 25.25 28.94 16.17
C GLU A 159 24.54 29.26 17.49
N CYS A 160 24.88 28.60 18.60
CA CYS A 160 24.48 29.06 19.94
C CYS A 160 25.17 30.38 20.32
N ASP A 161 26.43 30.61 19.91
CA ASP A 161 27.08 31.91 20.10
C ASP A 161 26.32 33.03 19.35
N PHE A 162 25.80 32.75 18.15
CA PHE A 162 24.96 33.70 17.41
C PHE A 162 23.63 34.00 18.14
N LEU A 163 22.98 33.00 18.75
CA LEU A 163 21.80 33.22 19.58
C LEU A 163 22.11 34.06 20.83
N LEU A 164 23.29 33.86 21.44
CA LEU A 164 23.74 34.63 22.61
C LEU A 164 24.15 36.07 22.25
N ASP A 165 24.82 36.28 21.13
CA ASP A 165 25.19 37.61 20.63
C ASP A 165 23.98 38.39 20.12
N LYS A 166 22.94 37.69 19.63
CA LYS A 166 21.65 38.29 19.30
C LYS A 166 20.96 38.88 20.54
N ILE A 167 21.01 38.21 21.70
CA ILE A 167 20.56 38.81 22.98
C ILE A 167 21.35 40.07 23.34
N LYS A 168 22.66 40.10 23.07
CA LYS A 168 23.52 41.24 23.43
C LYS A 168 23.34 42.46 22.51
N THR A 169 22.83 42.24 21.29
CA THR A 169 22.77 43.27 20.24
C THR A 169 21.35 43.72 19.90
N GLU A 170 20.30 42.94 20.23
CA GLU A 170 18.92 43.42 20.13
C GLU A 170 18.58 44.39 21.28
N THR A 171 17.95 45.52 20.95
CA THR A 171 17.54 46.55 21.92
C THR A 171 16.41 46.08 22.85
N PHE A 172 15.52 45.20 22.35
CA PHE A 172 14.44 44.56 23.11
C PHE A 172 14.36 43.05 22.79
N PRO A 173 15.27 42.22 23.33
CA PRO A 173 15.33 40.80 23.01
C PRO A 173 14.10 40.06 23.59
N ASN A 174 13.37 39.33 22.76
CA ASN A 174 12.19 38.58 23.20
C ASN A 174 12.60 37.30 23.97
N PRO A 175 12.37 37.22 25.29
CA PRO A 175 12.90 36.13 26.11
C PRO A 175 12.21 34.79 25.83
N VAL A 176 10.92 34.80 25.47
CA VAL A 176 10.15 33.58 25.16
C VAL A 176 10.62 32.98 23.84
N LEU A 177 10.82 33.82 22.82
CA LEU A 177 11.31 33.38 21.51
C LEU A 177 12.76 32.88 21.61
N PHE A 178 13.61 33.54 22.39
CA PHE A 178 14.96 33.05 22.70
C PHE A 178 14.91 31.67 23.36
N LEU A 179 14.13 31.49 24.44
CA LEU A 179 14.02 30.20 25.13
C LEU A 179 13.54 29.08 24.21
N ILE A 180 12.55 29.33 23.35
CA ILE A 180 12.07 28.33 22.36
C ILE A 180 13.19 27.96 21.38
N ASN A 181 13.89 28.95 20.81
CA ASN A 181 14.97 28.71 19.87
C ASN A 181 16.16 27.98 20.52
N SER A 182 16.53 28.35 21.76
CA SER A 182 17.57 27.68 22.53
C SER A 182 17.21 26.22 22.83
N VAL A 183 15.98 25.92 23.27
CA VAL A 183 15.53 24.54 23.53
C VAL A 183 15.52 23.71 22.24
N GLN A 184 15.11 24.29 21.10
CA GLN A 184 15.20 23.61 19.81
C GLN A 184 16.66 23.32 19.41
N LYS A 185 17.56 24.31 19.53
CA LYS A 185 18.97 24.16 19.17
C LYS A 185 19.68 23.13 20.05
N VAL A 186 19.42 23.14 21.37
CA VAL A 186 19.94 22.14 22.31
C VAL A 186 19.46 20.72 21.96
N ARG A 187 18.18 20.53 21.60
CA ARG A 187 17.67 19.23 21.13
C ARG A 187 18.34 18.77 19.84
N THR A 188 18.58 19.67 18.88
CA THR A 188 19.32 19.35 17.65
C THR A 188 20.74 18.89 17.96
N ILE A 189 21.44 19.59 18.86
CA ILE A 189 22.79 19.21 19.32
C ILE A 189 22.77 17.84 20.02
N GLN A 190 21.79 17.57 20.90
CA GLN A 190 21.64 16.27 21.57
C GLN A 190 21.44 15.13 20.55
N ASN A 191 20.51 15.28 19.61
CA ASN A 191 20.25 14.24 18.59
C ASN A 191 21.49 13.96 17.73
N ILE A 192 22.23 14.99 17.31
CA ILE A 192 23.47 14.82 16.53
C ILE A 192 24.56 14.16 17.40
N ALA A 193 24.65 14.50 18.68
CA ALA A 193 25.59 13.90 19.62
C ALA A 193 25.30 12.40 19.85
N GLU A 194 24.04 12.02 20.03
CA GLU A 194 23.63 10.62 20.22
C GLU A 194 23.92 9.77 18.98
N ILE A 195 23.60 10.28 17.79
CA ILE A 195 23.91 9.61 16.51
C ILE A 195 25.43 9.49 16.32
N PHE A 196 26.20 10.53 16.62
CA PHE A 196 27.66 10.49 16.58
C PHE A 196 28.23 9.45 17.55
N LEU A 197 27.75 9.42 18.81
CA LEU A 197 28.22 8.47 19.81
C LEU A 197 27.94 7.03 19.40
N LYS A 198 26.74 6.75 18.88
CA LYS A 198 26.36 5.42 18.36
C LYS A 198 27.26 4.99 17.19
N ASN A 199 27.43 5.85 16.18
CA ASN A 199 28.27 5.54 15.03
C ASN A 199 29.76 5.40 15.44
N ALA A 200 30.22 6.21 16.39
CA ALA A 200 31.57 6.10 16.94
C ALA A 200 31.77 4.81 17.76
N SER A 201 30.78 4.36 18.54
CA SER A 201 30.84 3.07 19.23
C SER A 201 30.80 1.89 18.28
N ASP A 202 30.04 1.98 17.18
CA ASP A 202 29.98 0.92 16.16
C ASP A 202 31.32 0.81 15.40
N ILE A 203 31.99 1.93 15.12
CA ILE A 203 33.34 1.93 14.55
C ILE A 203 34.39 1.42 15.57
N LEU A 204 34.28 1.83 16.84
CA LEU A 204 35.22 1.44 17.90
C LEU A 204 35.10 -0.06 18.23
N THR A 205 33.89 -0.62 18.28
CA THR A 205 33.67 -2.05 18.46
C THR A 205 34.21 -2.84 17.26
N ARG A 206 33.94 -2.42 16.02
CA ARG A 206 34.53 -2.99 14.79
C ARG A 206 36.07 -2.93 14.74
N THR A 207 36.71 -1.94 15.37
CA THR A 207 38.20 -1.85 15.43
C THR A 207 38.81 -2.58 16.63
N THR A 208 38.07 -2.76 17.72
CA THR A 208 38.54 -3.49 18.92
C THR A 208 38.31 -4.99 18.84
N SER A 209 37.23 -5.45 18.19
CA SER A 209 36.94 -6.88 17.99
C SER A 209 38.01 -7.62 17.18
N ASN A 210 38.78 -6.91 16.36
CA ASN A 210 39.84 -7.48 15.52
C ASN A 210 41.20 -7.64 16.24
N ASN A 211 41.29 -7.40 17.55
CA ASN A 211 42.57 -7.39 18.30
C ASN A 211 42.65 -8.37 19.49
N LEU A 212 41.62 -9.19 19.78
CA LEU A 212 41.61 -10.08 20.94
C LEU A 212 40.94 -11.44 20.68
N THR A 213 41.63 -12.35 19.98
CA THR A 213 41.97 -13.73 20.43
C THR A 213 42.70 -14.46 19.31
N ASP A 214 43.74 -15.20 19.68
CA ASP A 214 44.75 -15.71 18.74
C ASP A 214 44.51 -17.19 18.36
N ILE A 215 44.86 -17.53 17.12
CA ILE A 215 45.24 -18.88 16.62
C ILE A 215 44.14 -19.97 16.54
N LEU A 216 43.62 -20.25 15.34
CA LEU A 216 43.93 -21.48 14.55
C LEU A 216 43.27 -21.47 13.13
N TYR A 217 44.12 -21.59 12.09
CA TYR A 217 43.87 -22.03 10.70
C TYR A 217 42.97 -21.23 9.72
N ASP A 218 43.69 -20.40 8.95
CA ASP A 218 43.83 -20.45 7.48
C ASP A 218 43.07 -19.45 6.55
N GLN A 219 43.81 -18.38 6.22
CA GLN A 219 43.90 -17.67 4.93
C GLN A 219 42.67 -16.97 4.32
N THR A 220 42.65 -15.64 4.44
CA THR A 220 42.94 -14.76 3.27
C THR A 220 43.47 -13.37 3.68
N GLU A 221 44.38 -12.84 2.88
CA GLU A 221 45.41 -11.81 3.17
C GLU A 221 44.87 -10.41 3.57
N TYR A 222 45.23 -9.92 4.76
CA TYR A 222 46.31 -8.95 5.08
C TYR A 222 46.17 -7.50 4.61
N ASN A 223 46.17 -6.59 5.60
CA ASN A 223 46.37 -5.14 5.43
C ASN A 223 47.65 -4.70 6.18
N SER A 224 48.78 -5.33 5.85
CA SER A 224 50.10 -5.01 6.41
C SER A 224 50.60 -3.64 5.93
N LEU A 225 51.37 -2.96 6.78
CA LEU A 225 51.99 -1.67 6.45
C LEU A 225 53.12 -1.92 5.44
N ILE A 226 52.91 -1.58 4.15
CA ILE A 226 53.94 -1.83 3.11
C ILE A 226 55.24 -1.08 3.44
N ASN A 227 56.36 -1.79 3.32
CA ASN A 227 57.69 -1.24 3.59
C ASN A 227 58.06 -0.11 2.62
N HIS A 228 58.72 0.94 3.10
CA HIS A 228 59.17 2.03 2.22
C HIS A 228 60.39 1.66 1.37
N ASP A 229 61.26 0.74 1.81
CA ASP A 229 62.41 0.29 1.01
C ASP A 229 61.92 -0.58 -0.17
N PRO A 230 62.18 -0.22 -1.44
CA PRO A 230 61.69 -0.97 -2.61
C PRO A 230 62.21 -2.41 -2.68
N GLY A 231 63.36 -2.71 -2.06
CA GLY A 231 63.86 -4.08 -1.96
C GLY A 231 63.03 -4.97 -1.03
N LYS A 232 62.21 -4.39 -0.15
CA LYS A 232 61.33 -5.10 0.81
C LYS A 232 59.84 -5.00 0.47
N ARG A 233 59.45 -4.32 -0.60
CA ARG A 233 58.04 -4.15 -0.93
C ARG A 233 57.43 -5.44 -1.47
N GLU A 234 56.30 -5.81 -0.89
CA GLU A 234 55.39 -6.81 -1.43
C GLU A 234 54.57 -6.23 -2.60
N LYS A 235 53.96 -7.09 -3.42
CA LYS A 235 53.14 -6.65 -4.55
C LYS A 235 51.93 -5.86 -4.05
N ILE A 236 51.68 -4.69 -4.64
CA ILE A 236 50.54 -3.85 -4.25
C ILE A 236 49.23 -4.52 -4.64
N VAL A 237 48.36 -4.75 -3.65
CA VAL A 237 47.04 -5.36 -3.81
C VAL A 237 45.94 -4.29 -3.79
N THR A 238 46.02 -3.31 -2.89
CA THR A 238 44.93 -2.33 -2.66
C THR A 238 45.26 -0.91 -3.15
N SER A 239 44.23 -0.08 -3.32
CA SER A 239 44.38 1.35 -3.63
C SER A 239 44.99 2.15 -2.46
N SER A 240 44.64 1.81 -1.21
CA SER A 240 45.16 2.45 0.00
C SER A 240 46.68 2.30 0.13
N GLN A 241 47.21 1.12 -0.22
CA GLN A 241 48.65 0.84 -0.29
C GLN A 241 49.39 1.76 -1.28
N ARG A 242 48.78 2.09 -2.44
CA ARG A 242 49.35 3.08 -3.38
C ARG A 242 49.40 4.48 -2.76
N HIS A 243 48.31 4.93 -2.14
CA HIS A 243 48.25 6.25 -1.51
C HIS A 243 49.31 6.42 -0.41
N TYR A 244 49.52 5.40 0.41
CA TYR A 244 50.53 5.40 1.47
C TYR A 244 51.96 5.52 0.91
N LEU A 245 52.33 4.72 -0.10
CA LEU A 245 53.64 4.86 -0.74
C LEU A 245 53.81 6.21 -1.43
N ILE A 246 52.75 6.75 -2.05
CA ILE A 246 52.74 8.07 -2.69
C ILE A 246 52.96 9.19 -1.66
N SER A 247 52.36 9.12 -0.47
CA SER A 247 52.56 10.14 0.58
C SER A 247 53.97 10.14 1.17
N LEU A 248 54.64 8.98 1.20
CA LEU A 248 56.06 8.88 1.59
C LEU A 248 57.04 9.29 0.48
N GLY A 249 56.59 9.35 -0.78
CA GLY A 249 57.41 9.65 -1.95
C GLY A 249 58.44 8.56 -2.30
N PRO A 250 59.30 8.79 -3.30
CA PRO A 250 60.31 7.82 -3.73
C PRO A 250 61.41 7.63 -2.67
N HIS A 251 61.80 6.38 -2.43
CA HIS A 251 62.82 6.02 -1.43
C HIS A 251 64.24 6.34 -1.93
N GLN A 252 64.76 7.50 -1.49
CA GLN A 252 66.03 8.09 -1.95
C GLN A 252 67.04 8.34 -0.80
N PRO A 253 67.50 7.31 -0.07
CA PRO A 253 68.47 7.48 1.00
C PRO A 253 69.79 8.03 0.46
N LYS A 254 70.35 9.03 1.15
CA LYS A 254 71.64 9.67 0.82
C LYS A 254 72.73 9.20 1.77
N LEU A 255 73.41 8.11 1.42
CA LEU A 255 74.51 7.55 2.22
C LEU A 255 75.80 8.39 2.07
N THR A 256 76.60 8.46 3.15
CA THR A 256 77.97 9.01 3.14
C THR A 256 78.90 8.21 2.22
N SER A 257 78.70 6.90 2.15
CA SER A 257 79.30 6.02 1.14
C SER A 257 78.35 4.88 0.77
N TYR A 258 78.13 4.67 -0.52
CA TYR A 258 77.38 3.50 -1.03
C TYR A 258 78.29 2.27 -1.12
N PRO A 259 77.73 1.04 -1.05
CA PRO A 259 78.47 -0.20 -1.24
C PRO A 259 79.27 -0.21 -2.54
N LYS A 260 80.52 -0.71 -2.48
CA LYS A 260 81.40 -0.86 -3.63
C LYS A 260 81.44 -2.32 -4.04
N ASN A 261 81.10 -2.61 -5.29
CA ASN A 261 81.29 -3.94 -5.85
C ASN A 261 82.75 -4.09 -6.35
N GLU A 262 83.56 -4.86 -5.61
CA GLU A 262 84.99 -5.04 -5.87
C GLU A 262 85.29 -5.87 -7.13
N SER A 263 84.35 -6.73 -7.55
CA SER A 263 84.47 -7.57 -8.76
C SER A 263 84.52 -6.78 -10.08
N ILE A 264 84.17 -5.48 -10.04
CA ILE A 264 84.18 -4.59 -11.19
C ILE A 264 85.56 -3.92 -11.30
N SER A 265 86.15 -3.87 -12.51
CA SER A 265 87.43 -3.17 -12.77
C SER A 265 87.49 -1.75 -12.18
N ILE A 266 88.67 -1.34 -11.66
CA ILE A 266 88.94 0.01 -11.11
C ILE A 266 88.51 1.14 -12.06
N ASN A 267 88.60 0.92 -13.38
CA ASN A 267 88.26 1.90 -14.42
C ASN A 267 86.74 2.01 -14.70
N LYS A 268 85.87 1.43 -13.86
CA LYS A 268 84.42 1.40 -14.03
C LYS A 268 83.73 1.80 -12.73
N GLN A 269 82.61 2.52 -12.81
CA GLN A 269 81.80 2.90 -11.63
C GLN A 269 81.41 1.66 -10.81
N ARG A 270 81.90 1.59 -9.56
CA ARG A 270 81.75 0.43 -8.64
C ARG A 270 80.56 0.54 -7.66
N GLN A 271 79.95 1.72 -7.53
CA GLN A 271 78.92 2.03 -6.53
C GLN A 271 77.81 2.90 -7.12
N PHE A 272 76.63 2.93 -6.46
CA PHE A 272 75.57 3.88 -6.77
C PHE A 272 76.02 5.36 -6.58
N SER A 273 75.33 6.30 -7.22
CA SER A 273 75.60 7.74 -7.11
C SER A 273 74.33 8.52 -6.79
N SER A 274 74.28 9.16 -5.62
CA SER A 274 73.17 10.01 -5.18
C SER A 274 72.86 11.18 -6.12
N ARG A 275 73.81 11.58 -6.98
CA ARG A 275 73.58 12.60 -8.01
C ARG A 275 72.51 12.17 -9.03
N TRP A 276 72.28 10.88 -9.22
CA TRP A 276 71.27 10.38 -10.15
C TRP A 276 69.83 10.70 -9.73
N TYR A 277 69.55 10.90 -8.45
CA TYR A 277 68.22 11.35 -7.98
C TYR A 277 67.85 12.74 -8.52
N ILE A 278 68.83 13.62 -8.74
CA ILE A 278 68.61 14.97 -9.28
C ILE A 278 68.18 14.91 -10.75
N GLU A 279 68.81 14.03 -11.52
CA GLU A 279 68.52 13.85 -12.95
C GLU A 279 67.31 12.93 -13.21
N PHE A 280 66.97 12.05 -12.25
CA PHE A 280 65.86 11.10 -12.34
C PHE A 280 65.07 11.05 -11.01
N PRO A 281 64.13 11.99 -10.78
CA PRO A 281 63.45 12.14 -9.48
C PRO A 281 62.60 10.95 -9.02
N LEU A 282 62.22 10.03 -9.93
CA LEU A 282 61.43 8.82 -9.61
C LEU A 282 62.30 7.56 -9.44
N LEU A 283 63.62 7.72 -9.43
CA LEU A 283 64.58 6.66 -9.15
C LEU A 283 64.62 6.35 -7.64
N GLU A 284 64.62 5.08 -7.29
CA GLU A 284 64.71 4.61 -5.90
C GLU A 284 65.93 3.69 -5.73
N TYR A 285 66.39 3.48 -4.50
CA TYR A 285 67.52 2.62 -4.19
C TYR A 285 67.32 1.88 -2.87
N SER A 286 67.40 0.55 -2.89
CA SER A 286 67.36 -0.28 -1.68
C SER A 286 68.73 -0.33 -1.00
N ILE A 287 68.79 -0.04 0.30
CA ILE A 287 70.04 -0.13 1.06
C ILE A 287 70.45 -1.60 1.22
N GLU A 288 69.49 -2.48 1.51
CA GLU A 288 69.77 -3.90 1.78
C GLU A 288 70.10 -4.70 0.53
N LYS A 289 69.41 -4.46 -0.59
CA LYS A 289 69.69 -5.18 -1.85
C LYS A 289 70.81 -4.55 -2.71
N ASP A 290 71.30 -3.36 -2.35
CA ASP A 290 72.24 -2.55 -3.16
C ASP A 290 71.80 -2.50 -4.63
N SER A 291 70.55 -2.11 -4.87
CA SER A 291 69.91 -2.16 -6.19
C SER A 291 68.94 -0.99 -6.41
N ALA A 292 68.81 -0.55 -7.66
CA ALA A 292 67.96 0.58 -8.03
C ALA A 292 66.62 0.15 -8.65
N TYR A 293 65.56 0.89 -8.33
CA TYR A 293 64.17 0.63 -8.72
C TYR A 293 63.51 1.91 -9.27
N CYS A 294 62.30 1.80 -9.82
CA CYS A 294 61.53 2.94 -10.33
C CYS A 294 60.15 3.04 -9.67
N PHE A 295 59.91 4.16 -8.98
CA PHE A 295 58.74 4.37 -8.13
C PHE A 295 57.40 4.20 -8.86
N VAL A 296 57.21 4.90 -9.98
CA VAL A 296 55.95 4.85 -10.73
C VAL A 296 55.72 3.51 -11.44
N CYS A 297 56.78 2.86 -11.90
CA CYS A 297 56.70 1.53 -12.50
C CYS A 297 56.35 0.45 -11.46
N PHE A 298 56.76 0.64 -10.21
CA PHE A 298 56.35 -0.23 -9.10
C PHE A 298 54.88 -0.01 -8.69
N LEU A 299 54.40 1.23 -8.67
CA LEU A 299 53.02 1.57 -8.32
C LEU A 299 52.00 1.11 -9.39
N PHE A 300 52.37 1.17 -10.67
CA PHE A 300 51.52 0.87 -11.83
C PHE A 300 52.19 -0.12 -12.81
N PRO A 301 52.50 -1.35 -12.38
CA PRO A 301 53.28 -2.32 -13.17
C PRO A 301 52.49 -2.91 -14.35
N HIS A 302 51.16 -2.81 -14.31
CA HIS A 302 50.22 -3.34 -15.30
C HIS A 302 49.21 -2.24 -15.69
N GLY A 303 48.62 -2.33 -16.87
CA GLY A 303 47.48 -1.53 -17.30
C GLY A 303 46.74 -2.24 -18.44
N PRO A 304 45.49 -1.89 -18.75
CA PRO A 304 44.79 -2.45 -19.89
C PRO A 304 45.55 -2.16 -21.20
N ASP A 305 45.66 -3.19 -22.05
CA ASP A 305 46.20 -3.15 -23.42
C ASP A 305 47.62 -2.57 -23.60
N ARG A 306 48.59 -2.91 -22.73
CA ARG A 306 49.97 -2.41 -22.85
C ARG A 306 51.10 -3.35 -22.43
N GLU A 307 52.31 -3.00 -22.87
CA GLU A 307 53.58 -3.61 -22.45
C GLU A 307 53.80 -3.48 -20.93
N PHE A 308 54.28 -4.55 -20.31
CA PHE A 308 54.60 -4.59 -18.88
C PHE A 308 55.78 -3.67 -18.52
N SER A 309 55.78 -3.13 -17.29
CA SER A 309 57.00 -2.51 -16.74
C SER A 309 58.09 -3.57 -16.57
N ASP A 310 59.31 -3.26 -17.01
CA ASP A 310 60.47 -4.15 -16.90
C ASP A 310 60.72 -4.58 -15.44
N ASN A 311 60.63 -5.90 -15.18
CA ASN A 311 60.81 -6.51 -13.86
C ASN A 311 62.13 -6.10 -13.20
N ALA A 312 63.16 -5.80 -13.98
CA ALA A 312 64.45 -5.32 -13.47
C ALA A 312 64.32 -4.02 -12.65
N TRP A 313 63.30 -3.19 -12.90
CA TRP A 313 63.04 -1.94 -12.19
C TRP A 313 61.90 -2.01 -11.16
N VAL A 314 61.24 -3.18 -11.05
CA VAL A 314 60.05 -3.39 -10.21
C VAL A 314 60.32 -4.41 -9.10
N THR A 315 60.82 -5.60 -9.42
CA THR A 315 60.98 -6.70 -8.45
C THR A 315 62.45 -7.08 -8.22
N GLU A 316 63.24 -7.23 -9.29
CA GLU A 316 64.61 -7.74 -9.21
C GLU A 316 65.62 -6.68 -8.74
N GLY A 317 65.50 -5.45 -9.25
CA GLY A 317 66.38 -4.32 -8.95
C GLY A 317 67.66 -4.29 -9.79
N VAL A 318 68.04 -3.09 -10.26
CA VAL A 318 69.18 -2.92 -11.18
C VAL A 318 70.48 -2.59 -10.44
N ARG A 319 71.39 -3.57 -10.34
CA ARG A 319 72.72 -3.45 -9.70
C ARG A 319 73.89 -3.36 -10.72
N VAL A 320 73.75 -2.56 -11.77
CA VAL A 320 74.75 -2.47 -12.87
C VAL A 320 75.31 -1.05 -13.03
N TRP A 321 75.91 -0.53 -11.96
CA TRP A 321 76.39 0.85 -11.81
C TRP A 321 77.21 1.37 -13.00
N HIS A 322 78.10 0.53 -13.55
CA HIS A 322 78.96 0.88 -14.68
C HIS A 322 78.25 1.03 -16.04
N LYS A 323 76.95 0.73 -16.14
CA LYS A 323 76.09 0.91 -17.33
C LYS A 323 74.94 1.92 -17.11
N MET A 324 74.80 2.51 -15.92
CA MET A 324 73.66 3.39 -15.60
C MET A 324 73.66 4.71 -16.38
N LYS A 325 74.84 5.30 -16.60
CA LYS A 325 75.04 6.50 -17.44
C LYS A 325 75.65 6.13 -18.79
N SER A 326 75.41 7.00 -19.78
CA SER A 326 75.95 6.86 -21.13
C SER A 326 77.48 6.82 -21.13
N ARG A 327 78.05 6.10 -22.10
CA ARG A 327 79.50 6.05 -22.38
C ARG A 327 79.89 6.77 -23.68
N GLY A 328 79.02 7.65 -24.19
CA GLY A 328 79.25 8.43 -25.42
C GLY A 328 77.96 8.61 -26.23
N LYS A 329 77.95 9.57 -27.18
CA LYS A 329 76.76 10.05 -27.91
C LYS A 329 75.85 8.96 -28.49
N ASN A 330 76.39 7.80 -28.87
CA ASN A 330 75.65 6.74 -29.57
C ASN A 330 75.23 5.55 -28.67
N LYS A 331 75.36 5.64 -27.34
CA LYS A 331 74.85 4.61 -26.41
C LYS A 331 74.20 5.27 -25.18
N PRO A 332 72.86 5.28 -25.05
CA PRO A 332 72.21 5.71 -23.82
C PRO A 332 72.63 4.78 -22.65
N GLY A 333 72.65 5.32 -21.43
CA GLY A 333 72.82 4.51 -20.23
C GLY A 333 71.47 3.92 -19.79
N LYS A 334 71.49 2.84 -19.00
CA LYS A 334 70.27 2.14 -18.54
C LYS A 334 69.19 3.06 -17.94
N LEU A 335 69.58 4.12 -17.22
CA LEU A 335 68.65 5.11 -16.69
C LEU A 335 67.95 5.89 -17.81
N SER A 336 68.71 6.40 -18.79
CA SER A 336 68.16 7.15 -19.93
C SER A 336 67.27 6.28 -20.82
N GLU A 337 67.59 4.99 -20.93
CA GLU A 337 66.84 3.99 -21.69
C GLU A 337 65.49 3.69 -21.01
N HIS A 338 65.49 3.38 -19.71
CA HIS A 338 64.27 3.14 -18.92
C HIS A 338 63.35 4.37 -18.89
N PHE A 339 63.84 5.53 -18.46
CA PHE A 339 62.99 6.73 -18.32
C PHE A 339 62.45 7.26 -19.67
N SER A 340 63.02 6.81 -20.80
CA SER A 340 62.53 7.15 -22.14
C SER A 340 61.56 6.12 -22.74
N CYS A 341 61.38 4.94 -22.13
CA CYS A 341 60.64 3.84 -22.73
C CYS A 341 59.11 4.05 -22.72
N SER A 342 58.40 3.27 -23.54
CA SER A 342 56.94 3.20 -23.64
C SER A 342 56.29 2.91 -22.27
N ALA A 343 56.73 1.84 -21.61
CA ALA A 343 56.19 1.37 -20.34
C ALA A 343 56.31 2.40 -19.21
N HIS A 344 57.48 3.06 -19.05
CA HIS A 344 57.67 4.11 -18.07
C HIS A 344 56.74 5.31 -18.33
N LYS A 345 56.64 5.76 -19.58
CA LYS A 345 55.72 6.85 -19.97
C LYS A 345 54.24 6.49 -19.84
N ALA A 346 53.89 5.20 -19.80
CA ALA A 346 52.54 4.74 -19.52
C ALA A 346 52.27 4.72 -18.00
N ALA A 347 53.17 4.11 -17.20
CA ALA A 347 53.09 4.12 -15.75
C ALA A 347 53.09 5.56 -15.15
N LEU A 348 53.84 6.48 -15.76
CA LEU A 348 53.83 7.90 -15.39
C LEU A 348 52.50 8.58 -15.74
N ARG A 349 51.85 8.21 -16.85
CA ARG A 349 50.51 8.72 -17.20
C ARG A 349 49.44 8.19 -16.24
N ASP A 350 49.53 6.93 -15.85
CA ASP A 350 48.66 6.37 -14.81
C ASP A 350 48.88 7.05 -13.47
N TYR A 351 50.13 7.27 -13.05
CA TYR A 351 50.44 8.03 -11.85
C TYR A 351 49.85 9.44 -11.90
N CYS A 352 49.99 10.16 -13.02
CA CYS A 352 49.38 11.48 -13.19
C CYS A 352 47.85 11.47 -13.26
N ASN A 353 47.23 10.41 -13.78
CA ASN A 353 45.77 10.26 -13.82
C ASN A 353 45.23 9.86 -12.43
N PHE A 354 45.91 8.94 -11.74
CA PHE A 354 45.65 8.57 -10.35
C PHE A 354 45.78 9.82 -9.48
N MET A 355 46.88 10.56 -9.53
CA MET A 355 47.03 11.85 -8.82
C MET A 355 46.00 12.95 -9.21
N LYS A 356 45.15 12.74 -10.22
CA LYS A 356 44.02 13.63 -10.55
C LYS A 356 42.66 13.07 -10.10
N THR A 357 42.48 11.74 -10.07
CA THR A 357 41.22 11.08 -9.70
C THR A 357 41.22 10.59 -8.25
N SER A 358 42.39 10.32 -7.69
CA SER A 358 42.65 9.81 -6.34
C SER A 358 42.95 10.94 -5.35
N CYS A 359 42.62 12.18 -5.69
CA CYS A 359 42.60 13.34 -4.80
C CYS A 359 41.49 13.24 -3.72
N HIS A 360 41.34 12.08 -3.09
CA HIS A 360 40.51 11.90 -1.89
C HIS A 360 41.04 12.73 -0.70
N ILE A 361 42.33 13.08 -0.70
CA ILE A 361 42.88 14.08 0.22
C ILE A 361 42.35 15.48 -0.10
N ASP A 362 42.09 15.84 -1.36
CA ASP A 362 41.42 17.11 -1.66
C ASP A 362 39.91 17.05 -1.39
N VAL A 363 39.25 15.88 -1.44
CA VAL A 363 37.90 15.72 -0.86
C VAL A 363 37.92 15.89 0.69
N LEU A 364 39.08 15.78 1.33
CA LEU A 364 39.32 16.15 2.73
C LEU A 364 39.94 17.57 2.92
N PHE A 365 40.54 18.13 1.87
CA PHE A 365 40.98 19.51 1.66
C PHE A 365 39.85 20.54 1.56
N ASP A 366 38.99 20.26 0.59
CA ASP A 366 38.15 21.21 -0.12
C ASP A 366 36.79 21.32 0.56
N GLN A 367 36.62 22.44 1.24
CA GLN A 367 35.38 22.81 1.90
C GLN A 367 34.21 22.85 0.90
N GLU A 368 34.42 23.35 -0.31
CA GLU A 368 33.37 23.55 -1.31
C GLU A 368 32.85 22.21 -1.85
N ASN A 369 33.73 21.24 -2.09
CA ASN A 369 33.33 19.91 -2.55
C ASN A 369 32.70 19.04 -1.45
N ARG A 370 33.15 19.17 -0.19
CA ARG A 370 32.42 18.57 0.94
C ARG A 370 31.03 19.15 1.11
N GLU A 371 30.90 20.47 1.05
CA GLU A 371 29.61 21.16 1.18
C GLU A 371 28.68 20.74 0.04
N LYS A 372 29.17 20.59 -1.20
CA LYS A 372 28.40 19.98 -2.29
C LYS A 372 27.97 18.53 -2.00
N SER A 373 28.85 17.66 -1.51
CA SER A 373 28.48 16.27 -1.19
C SER A 373 27.45 16.18 -0.06
N ILE A 374 27.61 16.99 0.99
CA ILE A 374 26.66 17.10 2.11
C ILE A 374 25.31 17.65 1.61
N GLN A 375 25.33 18.70 0.79
CA GLN A 375 24.13 19.29 0.18
C GLN A 375 23.39 18.29 -0.71
N ILE A 376 24.10 17.52 -1.55
CA ILE A 376 23.52 16.46 -2.39
C ILE A 376 22.88 15.37 -1.51
N GLN A 377 23.50 14.98 -0.40
CA GLN A 377 22.93 13.97 0.49
C GLN A 377 21.69 14.49 1.23
N HIS A 378 21.70 15.73 1.71
CA HIS A 378 20.51 16.38 2.27
C HIS A 378 19.39 16.53 1.23
N GLU A 379 19.71 16.89 -0.01
CA GLU A 379 18.71 17.00 -1.09
C GLU A 379 18.12 15.63 -1.45
N ARG A 380 18.92 14.56 -1.44
CA ARG A 380 18.44 13.18 -1.62
C ARG A 380 17.47 12.76 -0.52
N GLU A 381 17.84 12.95 0.74
CA GLU A 381 17.00 12.58 1.89
C GLU A 381 15.70 13.42 1.93
N TYR A 382 15.80 14.72 1.65
CA TYR A 382 14.64 15.60 1.49
C TYR A 382 13.70 15.11 0.38
N ASN A 383 14.24 14.77 -0.79
CA ASN A 383 13.42 14.25 -1.89
C ASN A 383 12.81 12.88 -1.55
N LYS A 384 13.53 12.00 -0.85
CA LYS A 384 13.01 10.70 -0.35
C LYS A 384 11.77 10.91 0.52
N GLN A 385 11.83 11.83 1.49
CA GLN A 385 10.72 12.17 2.38
C GLN A 385 9.51 12.73 1.63
N VAL A 386 9.73 13.54 0.57
CA VAL A 386 8.63 14.00 -0.29
C VAL A 386 7.99 12.85 -1.05
N ILE A 387 8.78 12.00 -1.71
CA ILE A 387 8.23 10.87 -2.50
C ILE A 387 7.46 9.91 -1.57
N LYS A 388 7.92 9.68 -0.34
CA LYS A 388 7.18 8.92 0.69
C LYS A 388 5.76 9.47 0.89
N ILE A 389 5.63 10.78 1.11
CA ILE A 389 4.33 11.44 1.32
C ILE A 389 3.46 11.39 0.04
N LEU A 390 4.04 11.57 -1.15
CA LEU A 390 3.32 11.47 -2.42
C LEU A 390 2.82 10.04 -2.70
N MET A 391 3.64 9.03 -2.42
CA MET A 391 3.29 7.62 -2.59
C MET A 391 2.23 7.20 -1.57
N ASP A 392 2.29 7.69 -0.32
CA ASP A 392 1.25 7.43 0.68
C ASP A 392 -0.08 8.14 0.36
N THR A 393 -0.02 9.33 -0.25
CA THR A 393 -1.19 10.00 -0.83
C THR A 393 -1.82 9.16 -1.94
N ALA A 394 -1.01 8.53 -2.80
CA ALA A 394 -1.48 7.61 -3.83
C ALA A 394 -2.09 6.34 -3.22
N ARG A 395 -1.43 5.73 -2.23
CA ARG A 395 -1.94 4.59 -1.44
C ARG A 395 -3.32 4.89 -0.88
N THR A 396 -3.47 6.03 -0.20
CA THR A 396 -4.73 6.45 0.43
C THR A 396 -5.88 6.57 -0.57
N LEU A 397 -5.63 7.19 -1.75
CA LEU A 397 -6.65 7.32 -2.80
C LEU A 397 -7.02 5.97 -3.42
N ALA A 398 -6.02 5.15 -3.78
CA ALA A 398 -6.23 3.83 -4.37
C ALA A 398 -7.01 2.90 -3.43
N ARG A 399 -6.59 2.81 -2.16
CA ARG A 399 -7.25 2.06 -1.08
C ARG A 399 -8.73 2.42 -0.90
N GLN A 400 -9.09 3.68 -1.10
CA GLN A 400 -10.48 4.13 -0.98
C GLN A 400 -11.27 4.06 -2.30
N GLY A 401 -10.63 3.71 -3.43
CA GLY A 401 -11.24 3.70 -4.76
C GLY A 401 -11.52 5.10 -5.34
N LEU A 402 -10.95 6.14 -4.75
CA LEU A 402 -11.19 7.53 -5.11
C LEU A 402 -10.54 7.90 -6.45
N ALA A 403 -11.15 8.82 -7.18
CA ALA A 403 -10.58 9.33 -8.42
C ALA A 403 -9.32 10.16 -8.13
N PHE A 404 -8.22 9.94 -8.86
CA PHE A 404 -6.98 10.72 -8.70
C PHE A 404 -7.07 12.09 -9.40
N ARG A 405 -7.87 12.17 -10.46
CA ARG A 405 -8.01 13.33 -11.38
C ARG A 405 -9.47 13.76 -11.44
N GLY A 406 -9.70 15.03 -11.78
CA GLY A 406 -11.03 15.61 -12.04
C GLY A 406 -11.42 15.58 -13.53
N ASP A 407 -12.54 16.21 -13.87
CA ASP A 407 -13.18 16.10 -15.20
C ASP A 407 -12.50 16.87 -16.35
N SER A 408 -11.53 17.75 -16.08
CA SER A 408 -10.97 18.64 -17.11
C SER A 408 -9.52 19.11 -16.91
N ASP A 409 -9.11 19.43 -15.67
CA ASP A 409 -7.75 19.87 -15.33
C ASP A 409 -7.13 19.00 -14.23
N ASP A 410 -5.91 18.50 -14.45
CA ASP A 410 -5.15 17.72 -13.44
C ASP A 410 -5.01 18.48 -12.11
N LYS A 411 -4.96 19.83 -12.16
CA LYS A 411 -4.85 20.74 -11.00
C LYS A 411 -5.96 20.55 -9.96
N ASN A 412 -7.17 20.23 -10.39
CA ASN A 412 -8.32 20.03 -9.52
C ASN A 412 -8.54 18.53 -9.18
N GLY A 413 -7.60 17.66 -9.54
CA GLY A 413 -7.62 16.25 -9.15
C GLY A 413 -7.39 16.05 -7.65
N ASN A 414 -8.07 15.07 -7.04
CA ASN A 414 -7.95 14.80 -5.61
C ASN A 414 -6.50 14.54 -5.17
N PHE A 415 -5.66 13.97 -6.04
CA PHE A 415 -4.23 13.78 -5.72
C PHE A 415 -3.52 15.12 -5.47
N ILE A 416 -3.70 16.10 -6.36
CA ILE A 416 -3.09 17.43 -6.21
C ILE A 416 -3.74 18.18 -5.04
N GLN A 417 -5.06 18.11 -4.90
CA GLN A 417 -5.78 18.77 -3.81
C GLN A 417 -5.40 18.22 -2.41
N ILE A 418 -5.10 16.92 -2.28
CA ILE A 418 -4.56 16.37 -1.02
C ILE A 418 -3.12 16.84 -0.78
N VAL A 419 -2.27 16.92 -1.81
CA VAL A 419 -0.91 17.48 -1.66
C VAL A 419 -0.94 18.97 -1.28
N GLU A 420 -1.88 19.75 -1.83
CA GLU A 420 -2.13 21.15 -1.45
C GLU A 420 -2.77 21.31 -0.06
N LEU A 421 -3.47 20.29 0.44
CA LEU A 421 -3.91 20.24 1.84
C LEU A 421 -2.72 19.93 2.76
N LEU A 422 -1.91 18.92 2.41
CA LEU A 422 -0.73 18.53 3.17
C LEU A 422 0.30 19.66 3.26
N SER A 423 0.47 20.49 2.22
CA SER A 423 1.39 21.64 2.25
C SER A 423 1.00 22.72 3.29
N ARG A 424 -0.26 22.78 3.72
CA ARG A 424 -0.72 23.71 4.77
C ARG A 424 -0.29 23.25 6.17
N HIS A 425 0.03 21.97 6.33
CA HIS A 425 0.34 21.34 7.62
C HIS A 425 1.76 20.74 7.67
N CYS A 426 2.41 20.49 6.54
CA CYS A 426 3.74 19.90 6.42
C CYS A 426 4.70 20.85 5.69
N GLY A 427 5.68 21.38 6.44
CA GLY A 427 6.69 22.31 5.91
C GLY A 427 7.55 21.72 4.79
N ILE A 428 7.78 20.40 4.78
CA ILE A 428 8.53 19.70 3.72
C ILE A 428 7.78 19.82 2.38
N ILE A 429 6.49 19.50 2.35
CA ILE A 429 5.68 19.59 1.12
C ILE A 429 5.50 21.05 0.69
N LYS A 430 5.35 21.98 1.64
CA LYS A 430 5.29 23.43 1.34
C LYS A 430 6.55 23.91 0.62
N THR A 431 7.72 23.74 1.24
CA THR A 431 9.02 24.10 0.66
C THR A 431 9.25 23.39 -0.68
N TRP A 432 8.76 22.15 -0.84
CA TRP A 432 8.87 21.43 -2.09
C TRP A 432 7.93 21.93 -3.19
N LEU A 433 6.76 22.47 -2.88
CA LEU A 433 5.91 23.16 -3.86
C LEU A 433 6.50 24.53 -4.22
N ASP A 434 6.95 25.30 -3.24
CA ASP A 434 7.48 26.66 -3.41
C ASP A 434 8.79 26.64 -4.23
N ASN A 435 9.67 25.65 -4.04
CA ASN A 435 10.94 25.51 -4.77
C ASN A 435 10.80 24.97 -6.22
N LYS A 436 9.58 24.78 -6.73
CA LYS A 436 9.32 24.34 -8.11
C LYS A 436 10.06 25.11 -9.23
N PRO A 437 10.20 26.45 -9.21
CA PRO A 437 10.89 27.17 -10.29
C PRO A 437 12.42 26.99 -10.26
N MET A 438 13.00 26.56 -9.13
CA MET A 438 14.45 26.34 -9.00
C MET A 438 14.91 24.94 -9.47
N ARG A 439 13.98 24.01 -9.73
CA ARG A 439 14.34 22.64 -10.14
C ARG A 439 14.75 22.54 -11.61
N PRO A 440 15.80 21.76 -11.93
CA PRO A 440 16.06 21.30 -13.29
C PRO A 440 14.79 20.69 -13.90
N TYR A 441 14.43 21.15 -15.10
CA TYR A 441 13.26 20.69 -15.87
C TYR A 441 11.89 20.83 -15.16
N HIS A 442 11.78 21.58 -14.06
CA HIS A 442 10.54 21.80 -13.28
C HIS A 442 9.79 20.52 -12.87
N VAL A 443 10.51 19.41 -12.64
CA VAL A 443 9.91 18.13 -12.26
C VAL A 443 9.20 18.23 -10.91
N THR A 444 7.99 17.70 -10.85
CA THR A 444 7.13 17.75 -9.65
C THR A 444 6.49 16.41 -9.28
N TYR A 445 6.63 15.33 -10.06
CA TYR A 445 6.02 14.02 -9.74
C TYR A 445 4.49 14.01 -9.46
N LEU A 446 3.78 15.13 -9.63
CA LEU A 446 2.33 15.25 -9.48
C LEU A 446 1.57 14.78 -10.73
N GLY A 447 2.26 14.65 -11.85
CA GLY A 447 1.68 14.33 -13.15
C GLY A 447 1.17 12.89 -13.25
N SER A 448 0.28 12.69 -14.21
CA SER A 448 -0.33 11.42 -14.59
C SER A 448 0.62 10.22 -14.62
N LYS A 449 1.83 10.38 -15.18
CA LYS A 449 2.84 9.32 -15.27
C LYS A 449 3.34 8.84 -13.91
N SER A 450 3.70 9.75 -13.00
CA SER A 450 4.19 9.38 -11.67
C SER A 450 3.08 8.80 -10.79
N GLN A 451 1.84 9.26 -10.96
CA GLN A 451 0.67 8.62 -10.33
C GLN A 451 0.52 7.15 -10.77
N ASN A 452 0.70 6.86 -12.06
CA ASN A 452 0.69 5.47 -12.57
C ASN A 452 1.84 4.65 -11.95
N GLU A 453 3.08 5.14 -11.99
CA GLU A 453 4.25 4.47 -11.41
C GLU A 453 4.07 4.12 -9.93
N PHE A 454 3.48 5.01 -9.13
CA PHE A 454 3.18 4.73 -7.72
C PHE A 454 2.09 3.65 -7.57
N ILE A 455 1.03 3.69 -8.37
CA ILE A 455 -0.06 2.69 -8.34
C ILE A 455 0.46 1.32 -8.77
N GLU A 456 1.27 1.25 -9.82
CA GLU A 456 1.88 0.02 -10.34
C GLU A 456 2.79 -0.65 -9.30
N LEU A 457 3.61 0.13 -8.58
CA LEU A 457 4.45 -0.40 -7.50
C LEU A 457 3.64 -0.91 -6.30
N LEU A 458 2.69 -0.10 -5.81
CA LEU A 458 1.79 -0.49 -4.71
C LEU A 458 1.03 -1.77 -5.06
N PHE A 459 0.53 -1.87 -6.30
CA PHE A 459 -0.13 -3.07 -6.82
C PHE A 459 0.82 -4.27 -6.90
N SER A 460 2.01 -4.12 -7.46
CA SER A 460 2.97 -5.24 -7.56
C SER A 460 3.34 -5.81 -6.19
N GLU A 461 3.54 -4.94 -5.19
CA GLU A 461 3.88 -5.37 -3.82
C GLU A 461 2.71 -6.07 -3.14
N THR A 462 1.50 -5.50 -3.25
CA THR A 462 0.26 -6.09 -2.73
C THR A 462 0.01 -7.47 -3.33
N ARG A 463 0.22 -7.59 -4.64
CA ARG A 463 0.03 -8.83 -5.41
C ARG A 463 1.06 -9.88 -5.05
N ASN A 464 2.34 -9.50 -4.94
CA ASN A 464 3.40 -10.42 -4.53
C ASN A 464 3.13 -10.98 -3.13
N ARG A 465 2.73 -10.14 -2.16
CA ARG A 465 2.34 -10.61 -0.82
C ARG A 465 1.16 -11.59 -0.83
N VAL A 466 0.14 -11.37 -1.67
CA VAL A 466 -0.96 -12.35 -1.84
C VAL A 466 -0.44 -13.66 -2.43
N ILE A 467 0.41 -13.60 -3.46
CA ILE A 467 1.00 -14.78 -4.10
C ILE A 467 1.89 -15.56 -3.10
N GLU A 468 2.68 -14.88 -2.28
CA GLU A 468 3.49 -15.46 -1.22
C GLU A 468 2.64 -16.12 -0.12
N GLU A 469 1.58 -15.45 0.36
CA GLU A 469 0.62 -16.05 1.30
C GLU A 469 -0.01 -17.34 0.75
N VAL A 470 -0.37 -17.37 -0.55
CA VAL A 470 -0.94 -18.55 -1.21
C VAL A 470 0.11 -19.65 -1.41
N LYS A 471 1.33 -19.33 -1.87
CA LYS A 471 2.44 -20.28 -2.02
C LYS A 471 2.80 -20.93 -0.68
N ASN A 472 2.79 -20.16 0.41
CA ASN A 472 3.06 -20.66 1.77
C ASN A 472 1.98 -21.60 2.32
N ALA A 473 0.72 -21.48 1.88
CA ALA A 473 -0.36 -22.40 2.28
C ALA A 473 -0.24 -23.81 1.64
N GLU A 474 0.58 -23.94 0.59
CA GLU A 474 0.68 -25.00 -0.43
C GLU A 474 -0.63 -25.42 -1.12
N ILE A 475 -1.82 -25.24 -0.52
CA ILE A 475 -3.12 -25.55 -1.12
C ILE A 475 -4.03 -24.32 -1.11
N TYR A 476 -4.82 -24.17 -2.18
CA TYR A 476 -5.80 -23.11 -2.30
C TYR A 476 -7.00 -23.55 -3.11
N SER A 477 -8.09 -22.81 -3.02
CA SER A 477 -9.28 -22.97 -3.84
C SER A 477 -9.49 -21.75 -4.73
N VAL A 478 -10.00 -21.97 -5.93
CA VAL A 478 -10.33 -20.88 -6.86
C VAL A 478 -11.81 -20.57 -6.77
N LEU A 479 -12.12 -19.28 -6.66
CA LEU A 479 -13.47 -18.74 -6.76
C LEU A 479 -13.51 -17.80 -7.95
N ALA A 480 -14.63 -17.81 -8.69
CA ALA A 480 -14.85 -16.82 -9.72
C ALA A 480 -16.34 -16.53 -9.92
N ASP A 481 -16.63 -15.31 -10.31
CA ASP A 481 -17.98 -14.85 -10.64
C ASP A 481 -17.90 -13.83 -11.78
N THR A 482 -19.01 -13.63 -12.49
CA THR A 482 -19.09 -12.71 -13.62
C THR A 482 -20.09 -11.59 -13.38
N THR A 483 -19.74 -10.37 -13.79
CA THR A 483 -20.68 -9.24 -13.77
C THR A 483 -20.52 -8.36 -15.02
N PRO A 484 -21.61 -7.86 -15.61
CA PRO A 484 -21.53 -6.81 -16.61
C PRO A 484 -21.11 -5.49 -15.96
N ASP A 485 -20.09 -4.84 -16.50
CA ASP A 485 -19.66 -3.52 -16.07
C ASP A 485 -20.51 -2.38 -16.68
N ILE A 486 -20.19 -1.13 -16.34
CA ILE A 486 -20.91 0.06 -16.83
C ILE A 486 -20.78 0.29 -18.34
N THR A 487 -19.86 -0.41 -19.00
CA THR A 487 -19.65 -0.41 -20.45
C THR A 487 -20.31 -1.61 -21.13
N HIS A 488 -21.09 -2.39 -20.38
CA HIS A 488 -21.74 -3.64 -20.81
C HIS A 488 -20.76 -4.73 -21.28
N GLN A 489 -19.51 -4.69 -20.79
CA GLN A 489 -18.55 -5.78 -20.94
C GLN A 489 -18.65 -6.68 -19.71
N ASP A 490 -18.66 -8.00 -19.91
CA ASP A 490 -18.64 -8.94 -18.80
C ASP A 490 -17.23 -9.06 -18.22
N ARG A 491 -17.14 -8.91 -16.90
CA ARG A 491 -15.91 -8.93 -16.13
C ARG A 491 -15.93 -10.13 -15.19
N LEU A 492 -14.95 -11.01 -15.35
CA LEU A 492 -14.71 -12.19 -14.51
C LEU A 492 -13.78 -11.77 -13.37
N ALA A 493 -14.29 -11.75 -12.14
CA ALA A 493 -13.44 -11.65 -10.96
C ALA A 493 -12.92 -13.05 -10.60
N ILE A 494 -11.65 -13.14 -10.21
CA ILE A 494 -11.01 -14.39 -9.79
C ILE A 494 -10.42 -14.16 -8.40
N CYS A 495 -11.00 -14.81 -7.40
CA CYS A 495 -10.48 -14.85 -6.04
C CYS A 495 -9.85 -16.21 -5.71
N VAL A 496 -9.00 -16.24 -4.69
CA VAL A 496 -8.45 -17.46 -4.09
C VAL A 496 -8.78 -17.53 -2.61
N ARG A 497 -9.09 -18.74 -2.13
CA ARG A 497 -9.31 -19.07 -0.72
C ARG A 497 -8.24 -20.03 -0.24
N TYR A 498 -7.61 -19.72 0.87
CA TYR A 498 -6.54 -20.51 1.49
C TYR A 498 -6.55 -20.31 3.01
N VAL A 499 -5.80 -21.16 3.72
CA VAL A 499 -5.55 -21.01 5.15
C VAL A 499 -4.15 -20.46 5.35
N ASN A 500 -4.01 -19.39 6.12
CA ASN A 500 -2.69 -18.80 6.38
C ASN A 500 -1.94 -19.54 7.52
N ASN A 501 -0.68 -19.16 7.74
CA ASN A 501 0.21 -19.75 8.76
C ASN A 501 -0.27 -19.61 10.23
N ASN A 502 -1.43 -18.97 10.45
CA ASN A 502 -2.07 -18.79 11.76
C ASN A 502 -3.43 -19.52 11.82
N GLY A 503 -3.69 -20.49 10.92
CA GLY A 503 -4.93 -21.27 10.87
C GLY A 503 -6.18 -20.50 10.40
N LYS A 504 -6.02 -19.26 9.91
CA LYS A 504 -7.16 -18.41 9.52
C LYS A 504 -7.43 -18.49 8.02
N VAL A 505 -8.70 -18.72 7.68
CA VAL A 505 -9.22 -18.62 6.30
C VAL A 505 -9.03 -17.19 5.78
N LYS A 506 -8.48 -17.09 4.57
CA LYS A 506 -8.38 -15.84 3.81
C LYS A 506 -9.00 -16.04 2.43
N GLU A 507 -9.68 -15.00 1.96
CA GLU A 507 -10.21 -14.91 0.59
C GLU A 507 -9.69 -13.60 -0.02
N ARG A 508 -8.87 -13.71 -1.07
CA ARG A 508 -8.15 -12.61 -1.73
C ARG A 508 -8.51 -12.51 -3.20
N LEU A 509 -8.64 -11.30 -3.72
CA LEU A 509 -8.71 -11.06 -5.16
C LEU A 509 -7.33 -11.28 -5.80
N LEU A 510 -7.26 -12.03 -6.90
CA LEU A 510 -6.08 -12.05 -7.77
C LEU A 510 -6.20 -10.99 -8.87
N GLU A 511 -7.28 -11.06 -9.66
CA GLU A 511 -7.44 -10.20 -10.84
C GLU A 511 -8.90 -10.10 -11.29
N ILE A 512 -9.21 -9.10 -12.13
CA ILE A 512 -10.45 -9.06 -12.91
C ILE A 512 -10.09 -9.00 -14.40
N ASN A 513 -10.65 -9.92 -15.19
CA ASN A 513 -10.40 -9.96 -16.63
C ASN A 513 -11.68 -9.67 -17.42
N GLU A 514 -11.54 -9.18 -18.65
CA GLU A 514 -12.65 -9.18 -19.59
C GLU A 514 -12.98 -10.62 -20.02
N CYS A 515 -14.25 -11.00 -19.96
CA CYS A 515 -14.75 -12.31 -20.32
C CYS A 515 -15.32 -12.29 -21.74
N ILE A 516 -14.43 -12.33 -22.74
CA ILE A 516 -14.79 -12.28 -24.16
C ILE A 516 -15.51 -13.57 -24.61
N ASP A 517 -14.98 -14.73 -24.22
CA ASP A 517 -15.64 -16.03 -24.44
C ASP A 517 -16.34 -16.50 -23.14
N LYS A 518 -17.65 -16.69 -23.25
CA LYS A 518 -18.53 -17.14 -22.15
C LYS A 518 -18.75 -18.66 -22.14
N SER A 519 -18.09 -19.40 -23.05
CA SER A 519 -18.07 -20.86 -23.00
C SER A 519 -17.38 -21.34 -21.72
N GLY A 520 -17.71 -22.54 -21.24
CA GLY A 520 -17.04 -23.10 -20.06
C GLY A 520 -15.53 -23.28 -20.27
N PHE A 521 -15.10 -23.57 -21.50
CA PHE A 521 -13.69 -23.58 -21.87
C PHE A 521 -13.06 -22.19 -21.81
N GLY A 522 -13.72 -21.16 -22.35
CA GLY A 522 -13.25 -19.78 -22.33
C GLY A 522 -13.03 -19.26 -20.91
N ILE A 523 -13.98 -19.54 -20.00
CA ILE A 523 -13.87 -19.15 -18.59
C ILE A 523 -12.77 -19.95 -17.88
N ALA A 524 -12.74 -21.28 -18.02
CA ALA A 524 -11.70 -22.13 -17.41
C ALA A 524 -10.29 -21.75 -17.89
N LYS A 525 -10.13 -21.43 -19.17
CA LYS A 525 -8.87 -20.93 -19.74
C LYS A 525 -8.49 -19.57 -19.15
N ASN A 526 -9.44 -18.64 -19.02
CA ASN A 526 -9.18 -17.32 -18.43
C ASN A 526 -8.72 -17.44 -16.96
N ILE A 527 -9.28 -18.38 -16.20
CA ILE A 527 -8.84 -18.74 -14.85
C ILE A 527 -7.42 -19.32 -14.89
N TYR A 528 -7.17 -20.34 -15.71
CA TYR A 528 -5.87 -21.00 -15.84
C TYR A 528 -4.75 -20.02 -16.24
N ASP A 529 -4.97 -19.22 -17.30
CA ASP A 529 -4.04 -18.20 -17.78
C ASP A 529 -3.78 -17.12 -16.70
N THR A 530 -4.73 -16.86 -15.80
CA THR A 530 -4.54 -15.92 -14.67
C THR A 530 -3.66 -16.50 -13.57
N LEU A 531 -3.83 -17.78 -13.23
CA LEU A 531 -2.97 -18.44 -12.24
C LEU A 531 -1.52 -18.49 -12.73
N ILE A 532 -1.31 -18.90 -13.98
CA ILE A 532 0.03 -18.94 -14.61
C ILE A 532 0.67 -17.55 -14.67
N ARG A 533 -0.08 -16.49 -15.03
CA ARG A 533 0.44 -15.10 -15.03
C ARG A 533 0.81 -14.57 -13.65
N ASN A 534 0.24 -15.14 -12.58
CA ASN A 534 0.53 -14.78 -11.19
C ASN A 534 1.46 -15.81 -10.49
N GLU A 535 2.14 -16.66 -11.27
CA GLU A 535 3.07 -17.68 -10.76
C GLU A 535 2.46 -18.67 -9.75
N LEU A 536 1.14 -18.88 -9.83
CA LEU A 536 0.43 -19.90 -9.06
C LEU A 536 0.27 -21.14 -9.92
N ASP A 537 0.82 -22.26 -9.47
CA ASP A 537 0.70 -23.53 -10.17
C ASP A 537 -0.72 -24.12 -9.98
N PRO A 538 -1.49 -24.37 -11.06
CA PRO A 538 -2.82 -24.98 -10.99
C PRO A 538 -2.85 -26.39 -10.39
N ASN A 539 -1.71 -27.11 -10.33
CA ASN A 539 -1.63 -28.44 -9.70
C ASN A 539 -1.86 -28.44 -8.17
N PHE A 540 -2.02 -27.26 -7.55
CA PHE A 540 -2.25 -27.09 -6.11
C PHE A 540 -3.68 -26.64 -5.77
N ILE A 541 -4.59 -26.62 -6.75
CA ILE A 541 -6.00 -26.25 -6.54
C ILE A 541 -6.73 -27.40 -5.84
N ALA A 542 -7.06 -27.25 -4.56
CA ALA A 542 -7.82 -28.23 -3.80
C ALA A 542 -9.31 -28.25 -4.18
N PHE A 543 -9.94 -27.10 -4.41
CA PHE A 543 -11.35 -27.00 -4.82
C PHE A 543 -11.60 -25.82 -5.78
N GLN A 544 -12.73 -25.86 -6.48
CA GLN A 544 -13.20 -24.78 -7.34
C GLN A 544 -14.67 -24.41 -7.02
N SER A 545 -15.03 -23.12 -7.06
CA SER A 545 -16.38 -22.65 -6.75
C SER A 545 -16.82 -21.48 -7.62
N TYR A 546 -17.98 -21.66 -8.26
CA TYR A 546 -18.59 -20.70 -9.19
C TYR A 546 -20.11 -20.62 -8.96
N ASP A 547 -20.79 -19.78 -9.74
CA ASP A 547 -22.25 -19.84 -9.87
C ASP A 547 -22.71 -21.17 -10.51
N PHE A 548 -24.02 -21.41 -10.50
CA PHE A 548 -24.57 -22.65 -11.08
C PHE A 548 -24.97 -22.52 -12.56
N ALA A 549 -24.59 -21.46 -13.27
CA ALA A 549 -24.90 -21.31 -14.68
C ALA A 549 -24.30 -22.47 -15.49
N SER A 550 -24.97 -22.89 -16.57
CA SER A 550 -24.55 -24.08 -17.34
C SER A 550 -23.15 -23.97 -17.96
N SER A 551 -22.68 -22.75 -18.23
CA SER A 551 -21.31 -22.45 -18.64
C SER A 551 -20.28 -22.69 -17.52
N MET A 552 -20.65 -22.51 -16.25
CA MET A 552 -19.78 -22.77 -15.09
C MET A 552 -19.89 -24.21 -14.60
N SER A 553 -21.13 -24.64 -14.32
CA SER A 553 -21.48 -25.90 -13.63
C SER A 553 -21.69 -27.10 -14.55
N GLY A 554 -21.57 -26.94 -15.87
CA GLY A 554 -21.77 -28.02 -16.84
C GLY A 554 -20.81 -29.20 -16.66
N GLN A 555 -21.35 -30.41 -16.48
CA GLN A 555 -20.54 -31.63 -16.20
C GLN A 555 -19.64 -32.07 -17.36
N TYR A 556 -19.99 -31.72 -18.61
CA TYR A 556 -19.25 -32.13 -19.82
C TYR A 556 -18.39 -31.02 -20.44
N HIS A 557 -18.92 -29.78 -20.44
CA HIS A 557 -18.38 -28.61 -21.13
C HIS A 557 -18.45 -27.31 -20.31
N GLY A 558 -18.78 -27.41 -19.02
CA GLY A 558 -18.73 -26.27 -18.10
C GLY A 558 -17.32 -26.02 -17.58
N ALA A 559 -17.08 -24.81 -17.06
CA ALA A 559 -15.79 -24.41 -16.51
C ALA A 559 -15.25 -25.40 -15.49
N GLN A 560 -16.12 -26.00 -14.65
CA GLN A 560 -15.70 -27.02 -13.68
C GLN A 560 -14.97 -28.21 -14.32
N LYS A 561 -15.43 -28.67 -15.50
CA LYS A 561 -14.87 -29.84 -16.18
C LYS A 561 -13.65 -29.46 -17.01
N GLU A 562 -13.68 -28.30 -17.66
CA GLU A 562 -12.56 -27.82 -18.48
C GLU A 562 -11.36 -27.40 -17.62
N LEU A 563 -11.56 -26.80 -16.43
CA LEU A 563 -10.45 -26.45 -15.54
C LEU A 563 -9.72 -27.69 -15.01
N SER A 564 -10.45 -28.75 -14.62
CA SER A 564 -9.82 -30.04 -14.26
C SER A 564 -9.04 -30.67 -15.42
N LYS A 565 -9.46 -30.46 -16.68
CA LYS A 565 -8.67 -30.93 -17.84
C LYS A 565 -7.39 -30.10 -18.03
N LEU A 566 -7.46 -28.78 -17.85
CA LEU A 566 -6.32 -27.87 -18.01
C LEU A 566 -5.27 -28.05 -16.89
N ALA A 567 -5.73 -28.29 -15.66
CA ALA A 567 -4.87 -28.56 -14.50
C ALA A 567 -4.34 -30.01 -14.43
N ASN A 568 -4.68 -30.88 -15.40
CA ASN A 568 -4.30 -32.29 -15.46
C ASN A 568 -4.68 -33.18 -14.26
N HIS A 569 -5.48 -32.70 -13.30
CA HIS A 569 -6.01 -33.49 -12.18
C HIS A 569 -7.50 -33.17 -11.92
N HIS A 570 -8.18 -34.04 -11.17
CA HIS A 570 -9.57 -33.75 -10.80
C HIS A 570 -9.62 -32.71 -9.68
N ILE A 571 -10.33 -31.60 -9.93
CA ILE A 571 -10.62 -30.56 -8.93
C ILE A 571 -12.11 -30.66 -8.56
N PRO A 572 -12.48 -31.01 -7.31
CA PRO A 572 -13.87 -31.04 -6.87
C PRO A 572 -14.52 -29.65 -6.94
N TYR A 573 -15.74 -29.60 -7.50
CA TYR A 573 -16.50 -28.36 -7.68
C TYR A 573 -17.58 -28.21 -6.60
N ILE A 574 -17.51 -27.14 -5.82
CA ILE A 574 -18.50 -26.79 -4.82
C ILE A 574 -19.30 -25.57 -5.32
N PRO A 575 -20.61 -25.70 -5.61
CA PRO A 575 -21.40 -24.58 -6.10
C PRO A 575 -21.64 -23.53 -4.99
N CYS A 576 -21.71 -22.25 -5.38
CA CYS A 576 -22.00 -21.15 -4.46
C CYS A 576 -23.35 -21.35 -3.74
N GLN A 577 -23.34 -21.71 -2.45
CA GLN A 577 -24.53 -22.14 -1.73
C GLN A 577 -25.56 -21.02 -1.59
N ALA A 578 -25.12 -19.79 -1.31
CA ALA A 578 -26.00 -18.61 -1.24
C ALA A 578 -26.79 -18.39 -2.54
N HIS A 579 -26.13 -18.52 -3.70
CA HIS A 579 -26.78 -18.43 -5.01
C HIS A 579 -27.77 -19.59 -5.23
N ARG A 580 -27.43 -20.81 -4.83
CA ARG A 580 -28.30 -21.99 -5.01
C ARG A 580 -29.59 -21.90 -4.19
N ILE A 581 -29.49 -21.51 -2.91
CA ILE A 581 -30.66 -21.26 -2.05
C ILE A 581 -31.56 -20.17 -2.67
N ASN A 582 -30.96 -19.10 -3.20
CA ASN A 582 -31.69 -18.06 -3.93
C ASN A 582 -32.43 -18.62 -5.18
N THR A 583 -31.81 -19.52 -5.95
CA THR A 583 -32.48 -20.20 -7.09
C THR A 583 -33.64 -21.08 -6.63
N PHE A 584 -33.49 -21.86 -5.55
CA PHE A 584 -34.55 -22.75 -5.06
C PHE A 584 -35.75 -22.00 -4.50
N LEU A 585 -35.51 -20.86 -3.86
CA LEU A 585 -36.56 -19.95 -3.43
C LEU A 585 -37.34 -19.34 -4.62
N GLU A 586 -36.67 -19.06 -5.74
CA GLU A 586 -37.35 -18.66 -6.97
C GLU A 586 -38.24 -19.77 -7.53
N HIS A 587 -37.73 -21.01 -7.63
CA HIS A 587 -38.53 -22.16 -8.05
C HIS A 587 -39.71 -22.42 -7.11
N GLY A 588 -39.52 -22.30 -5.78
CA GLY A 588 -40.59 -22.40 -4.80
C GLY A 588 -41.67 -21.34 -4.99
N CYS A 589 -41.29 -20.08 -5.24
CA CYS A 589 -42.26 -19.01 -5.53
C CYS A 589 -43.01 -19.25 -6.85
N ASN A 590 -42.32 -19.77 -7.87
CA ASN A 590 -42.90 -20.09 -9.17
C ASN A 590 -43.84 -21.32 -9.12
N ALA A 591 -43.75 -22.15 -8.08
CA ALA A 591 -44.59 -23.33 -7.92
C ALA A 591 -46.05 -22.99 -7.57
N SER A 592 -46.32 -21.83 -6.96
CA SER A 592 -47.67 -21.37 -6.63
C SER A 592 -48.03 -20.08 -7.35
N VAL A 593 -49.20 -20.05 -7.99
CA VAL A 593 -49.65 -18.90 -8.79
C VAL A 593 -49.93 -17.68 -7.89
N ILE A 594 -50.44 -17.87 -6.67
CA ILE A 594 -50.69 -16.78 -5.73
C ILE A 594 -49.39 -16.15 -5.22
N ILE A 595 -48.34 -16.96 -4.99
CA ILE A 595 -47.02 -16.48 -4.56
C ILE A 595 -46.28 -15.78 -5.71
N LEU A 596 -46.33 -16.32 -6.93
CA LEU A 596 -45.82 -15.65 -8.13
C LEU A 596 -46.46 -14.27 -8.32
N ASN A 597 -47.79 -14.19 -8.18
CA ASN A 597 -48.53 -12.93 -8.26
C ASN A 597 -48.16 -11.95 -7.14
N LEU A 598 -47.92 -12.42 -5.90
CA LEU A 598 -47.40 -11.59 -4.82
C LEU A 598 -46.07 -10.92 -5.23
N ILE A 599 -45.09 -11.69 -5.71
CA ILE A 599 -43.77 -11.15 -6.10
C ILE A 599 -43.92 -10.10 -7.23
N GLY A 600 -44.69 -10.40 -8.28
CA GLY A 600 -44.92 -9.44 -9.37
C GLY A 600 -45.68 -8.17 -8.93
N ASN A 601 -46.58 -8.28 -7.95
CA ASN A 601 -47.26 -7.13 -7.37
C ASN A 601 -46.32 -6.27 -6.49
N LEU A 602 -45.41 -6.89 -5.73
CA LEU A 602 -44.36 -6.18 -4.99
C LEU A 602 -43.41 -5.43 -5.93
N GLU A 603 -43.03 -6.01 -7.07
CA GLU A 603 -42.23 -5.34 -8.10
C GLU A 603 -42.98 -4.13 -8.67
N SER A 604 -44.26 -4.32 -8.99
CA SER A 604 -45.12 -3.28 -9.55
C SER A 604 -45.31 -2.10 -8.59
N LEU A 605 -45.41 -2.34 -7.27
CA LEU A 605 -45.43 -1.28 -6.25
C LEU A 605 -44.13 -0.47 -6.26
N TYR A 606 -42.98 -1.15 -6.21
CA TYR A 606 -41.67 -0.50 -6.20
C TYR A 606 -41.46 0.38 -7.45
N VAL A 607 -41.71 -0.18 -8.65
CA VAL A 607 -41.59 0.53 -9.93
C VAL A 607 -42.55 1.72 -10.00
N PHE A 608 -43.76 1.59 -9.45
CA PHE A 608 -44.71 2.70 -9.40
C PHE A 608 -44.23 3.85 -8.52
N PHE A 609 -43.79 3.59 -7.28
CA PHE A 609 -43.34 4.67 -6.40
C PHE A 609 -42.02 5.30 -6.87
N ASN A 610 -41.00 4.49 -7.17
CA ASN A 610 -39.68 5.00 -7.57
C ASN A 610 -39.67 5.57 -9.00
N GLY A 611 -40.66 5.25 -9.83
CA GLY A 611 -40.85 5.86 -11.14
C GLY A 611 -41.31 7.33 -11.10
N SER A 612 -41.45 7.98 -9.95
CA SER A 612 -41.60 9.45 -9.88
C SER A 612 -41.26 10.01 -8.50
N THR A 613 -40.39 11.02 -8.45
CA THR A 613 -40.06 11.76 -7.22
C THR A 613 -41.29 12.37 -6.52
N LYS A 614 -42.35 12.74 -7.28
CA LYS A 614 -43.62 13.21 -6.71
C LYS A 614 -44.40 12.11 -5.98
N ARG A 615 -44.43 10.89 -6.55
CA ARG A 615 -45.10 9.72 -5.94
C ARG A 615 -44.33 9.25 -4.71
N TYR A 616 -43.01 9.09 -4.85
CA TYR A 616 -42.12 8.73 -3.75
C TYR A 616 -42.17 9.76 -2.61
N GLY A 617 -42.17 11.07 -2.92
CA GLY A 617 -42.20 12.14 -1.92
C GLY A 617 -43.46 12.18 -1.05
N ILE A 618 -44.63 11.78 -1.57
CA ILE A 618 -45.87 11.69 -0.77
C ILE A 618 -45.86 10.42 0.09
N LEU A 619 -45.40 9.30 -0.44
CA LEU A 619 -45.19 8.09 0.36
C LEU A 619 -44.22 8.37 1.53
N CYS A 620 -43.07 9.01 1.27
CA CYS A 620 -42.10 9.34 2.32
C CYS A 620 -42.65 10.27 3.41
N LYS A 621 -43.56 11.21 3.07
CA LYS A 621 -44.23 12.05 4.07
C LYS A 621 -45.04 11.20 5.04
N LYS A 622 -45.94 10.35 4.53
CA LYS A 622 -46.75 9.46 5.38
C LYS A 622 -45.92 8.40 6.12
N LEU A 623 -44.85 7.89 5.51
CA LEU A 623 -43.92 6.98 6.19
C LEU A 623 -43.17 7.67 7.35
N SER A 624 -42.94 8.98 7.30
CA SER A 624 -42.29 9.71 8.40
C SER A 624 -43.18 9.88 9.64
N GLU A 625 -44.48 9.61 9.52
CA GLU A 625 -45.44 9.59 10.63
C GLU A 625 -45.50 8.22 11.33
N ILE A 626 -44.89 7.17 10.76
CA ILE A 626 -44.79 5.83 11.36
C ILE A 626 -43.38 5.61 11.92
N GLU A 627 -43.30 5.39 13.24
CA GLU A 627 -42.08 4.99 13.92
C GLU A 627 -41.63 3.58 13.45
N GLY A 628 -40.39 3.45 12.97
CA GLY A 628 -39.85 2.20 12.45
C GLY A 628 -40.25 1.83 11.02
N SER A 629 -40.76 2.78 10.23
CA SER A 629 -41.03 2.58 8.81
C SER A 629 -39.77 2.22 8.00
N LEU A 630 -39.92 1.37 6.98
CA LEU A 630 -38.84 0.92 6.12
C LEU A 630 -39.09 1.39 4.68
N GLN A 631 -38.03 1.80 3.99
CA GLN A 631 -38.13 2.21 2.59
C GLN A 631 -38.44 1.01 1.67
N LEU A 632 -39.14 1.27 0.56
CA LEU A 632 -39.41 0.25 -0.44
C LEU A 632 -38.12 -0.07 -1.22
N CYS A 633 -37.56 -1.24 -0.96
CA CYS A 633 -36.38 -1.74 -1.67
C CYS A 633 -36.73 -2.30 -3.06
N ASN A 634 -35.80 -2.14 -4.01
CA ASN A 634 -35.89 -2.82 -5.30
C ASN A 634 -35.82 -4.33 -5.10
N LEU A 635 -36.66 -5.10 -5.80
CA LEU A 635 -36.52 -6.55 -5.84
C LEU A 635 -35.28 -6.89 -6.67
N SER A 636 -34.14 -7.07 -6.00
CA SER A 636 -32.94 -7.57 -6.65
C SER A 636 -33.23 -8.93 -7.29
N LYS A 637 -32.80 -9.08 -8.55
CA LYS A 637 -32.87 -10.36 -9.26
C LYS A 637 -31.87 -11.36 -8.68
N THR A 638 -30.71 -10.91 -8.22
CA THR A 638 -29.61 -11.76 -7.74
C THR A 638 -29.58 -11.97 -6.22
N ARG A 639 -30.13 -11.04 -5.42
CA ARG A 639 -30.06 -11.08 -3.94
C ARG A 639 -31.45 -11.12 -3.31
N TRP A 640 -31.88 -12.29 -2.85
CA TRP A 640 -33.21 -12.48 -2.24
C TRP A 640 -33.36 -11.87 -0.84
N THR A 641 -32.27 -11.54 -0.16
CA THR A 641 -32.26 -10.74 1.07
C THR A 641 -33.04 -9.43 0.91
N ALA A 642 -32.91 -8.77 -0.25
CA ALA A 642 -33.69 -7.58 -0.60
C ALA A 642 -35.20 -7.86 -0.71
N ARG A 643 -35.63 -9.05 -1.16
CA ARG A 643 -37.06 -9.40 -1.26
C ARG A 643 -37.67 -9.66 0.11
N ALA A 644 -36.93 -10.26 1.05
CA ALA A 644 -37.34 -10.38 2.45
C ALA A 644 -37.51 -9.01 3.12
N GLU A 645 -36.65 -8.05 2.77
CA GLU A 645 -36.77 -6.64 3.21
C GLU A 645 -37.95 -5.93 2.57
N THR A 646 -38.20 -6.07 1.27
CA THR A 646 -39.39 -5.52 0.61
C THR A 646 -40.68 -6.09 1.23
N VAL A 647 -40.74 -7.39 1.53
CA VAL A 647 -41.88 -8.00 2.25
C VAL A 647 -42.04 -7.41 3.65
N LYS A 648 -40.95 -7.19 4.39
CA LYS A 648 -40.99 -6.50 5.70
C LYS A 648 -41.49 -5.05 5.56
N ALA A 649 -40.96 -4.29 4.61
CA ALA A 649 -41.30 -2.88 4.41
C ALA A 649 -42.76 -2.68 3.99
N VAL A 650 -43.24 -3.49 3.04
CA VAL A 650 -44.64 -3.48 2.58
C VAL A 650 -45.59 -3.94 3.70
N TRP A 651 -45.22 -4.96 4.48
CA TRP A 651 -46.04 -5.40 5.61
C TRP A 651 -46.13 -4.35 6.72
N THR A 652 -45.01 -3.77 7.15
CA THR A 652 -44.98 -2.75 8.21
C THR A 652 -45.72 -1.48 7.79
N SER A 653 -45.69 -1.12 6.51
CA SER A 653 -46.24 0.13 5.98
C SER A 653 -47.57 -0.06 5.22
N PHE A 654 -48.23 -1.20 5.37
CA PHE A 654 -49.31 -1.65 4.48
C PHE A 654 -50.49 -0.67 4.41
N GLU A 655 -50.94 -0.17 5.56
CA GLU A 655 -52.05 0.78 5.68
C GLU A 655 -51.72 2.13 5.01
N VAL A 656 -50.52 2.68 5.26
CA VAL A 656 -50.04 3.91 4.59
C VAL A 656 -49.87 3.73 3.08
N ILE A 657 -49.45 2.55 2.61
CA ILE A 657 -49.37 2.26 1.16
C ILE A 657 -50.77 2.26 0.54
N LEU A 658 -51.77 1.65 1.18
CA LEU A 658 -53.17 1.68 0.73
C LEU A 658 -53.70 3.11 0.65
N GLU A 659 -53.58 3.90 1.71
CA GLU A 659 -54.01 5.31 1.73
C GLU A 659 -53.31 6.15 0.66
N THR A 660 -52.00 5.96 0.48
CA THR A 660 -51.23 6.70 -0.53
C THR A 660 -51.71 6.37 -1.94
N LEU A 661 -52.02 5.10 -2.23
CA LEU A 661 -52.54 4.69 -3.54
C LEU A 661 -53.97 5.22 -3.78
N GLN A 662 -54.81 5.26 -2.74
CA GLN A 662 -56.14 5.89 -2.81
C GLN A 662 -56.04 7.39 -3.08
N GLU A 663 -55.19 8.11 -2.35
CA GLU A 663 -54.96 9.55 -2.51
C GLU A 663 -54.47 9.88 -3.93
N ILE A 664 -53.46 9.15 -4.44
CA ILE A 664 -52.95 9.34 -5.81
C ILE A 664 -54.03 9.03 -6.85
N SER A 665 -54.89 8.04 -6.63
CA SER A 665 -55.98 7.70 -7.56
C SER A 665 -57.08 8.77 -7.63
N SER A 666 -57.36 9.43 -6.50
CA SER A 666 -58.41 10.45 -6.36
C SER A 666 -57.92 11.87 -6.68
N SER A 667 -56.65 12.17 -6.43
CA SER A 667 -56.06 13.51 -6.53
C SER A 667 -55.97 14.03 -7.96
N ASN A 668 -56.49 15.23 -8.22
CA ASN A 668 -56.42 15.88 -9.54
C ASN A 668 -55.02 16.36 -9.96
N LEU A 669 -54.00 16.13 -9.14
CA LEU A 669 -52.60 16.46 -9.43
C LEU A 669 -51.90 15.44 -10.36
N TYR A 670 -52.56 14.33 -10.68
CA TYR A 670 -52.02 13.23 -11.48
C TYR A 670 -52.78 13.00 -12.79
N ASP A 671 -52.04 12.56 -13.80
CA ASP A 671 -52.59 12.17 -15.10
C ASP A 671 -53.44 10.89 -15.01
N ARG A 672 -54.25 10.66 -16.06
CA ARG A 672 -55.18 9.53 -16.13
C ARG A 672 -54.49 8.16 -16.02
N ASN A 673 -53.25 8.00 -16.52
CA ASN A 673 -52.54 6.74 -16.48
C ASN A 673 -51.94 6.48 -15.09
N THR A 674 -51.35 7.49 -14.45
CA THR A 674 -50.91 7.35 -13.05
C THR A 674 -52.09 7.04 -12.12
N LYS A 675 -53.24 7.70 -12.29
CA LYS A 675 -54.46 7.41 -11.53
C LYS A 675 -54.95 5.97 -11.71
N SER A 676 -55.04 5.49 -12.95
CA SER A 676 -55.53 4.14 -13.25
C SER A 676 -54.56 3.05 -12.78
N GLN A 677 -53.24 3.28 -12.90
CA GLN A 677 -52.21 2.42 -12.33
C GLN A 677 -52.30 2.37 -10.80
N SER A 678 -52.47 3.51 -10.12
CA SER A 678 -52.63 3.58 -8.66
C SER A 678 -53.84 2.77 -8.19
N LEU A 679 -54.98 2.94 -8.85
CA LEU A 679 -56.21 2.20 -8.54
C LEU A 679 -56.09 0.70 -8.85
N ALA A 680 -55.36 0.33 -9.91
CA ALA A 680 -55.10 -1.07 -10.25
C ALA A 680 -54.16 -1.74 -9.22
N LEU A 681 -53.13 -1.04 -8.76
CA LEU A 681 -52.23 -1.50 -7.69
C LEU A 681 -52.97 -1.65 -6.36
N PHE A 682 -53.75 -0.64 -5.98
CA PHE A 682 -54.62 -0.71 -4.80
C PHE A 682 -55.47 -1.98 -4.84
N LYS A 683 -56.28 -2.17 -5.90
CA LYS A 683 -57.13 -3.36 -6.06
C LYS A 683 -56.38 -4.69 -6.04
N LYS A 684 -55.13 -4.75 -6.50
CA LYS A 684 -54.30 -5.96 -6.45
C LYS A 684 -53.85 -6.30 -5.02
N ILE A 685 -53.41 -5.30 -4.25
CA ILE A 685 -52.88 -5.52 -2.90
C ILE A 685 -53.98 -5.70 -1.85
N THR A 686 -55.19 -5.21 -2.09
CA THR A 686 -56.39 -5.47 -1.26
C THR A 686 -57.07 -6.82 -1.57
N THR A 687 -56.46 -7.73 -2.35
CA THR A 687 -57.01 -9.09 -2.54
C THR A 687 -56.68 -9.99 -1.36
N PHE A 688 -57.56 -10.96 -1.06
CA PHE A 688 -57.28 -11.91 0.02
C PHE A 688 -56.03 -12.76 -0.28
N ASP A 689 -55.84 -13.13 -1.55
CA ASP A 689 -54.63 -13.79 -2.06
C ASP A 689 -53.35 -13.05 -1.69
N PHE A 690 -53.29 -11.73 -1.90
CA PHE A 690 -52.09 -10.95 -1.60
C PHE A 690 -51.78 -10.95 -0.10
N ILE A 691 -52.81 -10.74 0.74
CA ILE A 691 -52.70 -10.62 2.19
C ILE A 691 -52.23 -11.94 2.82
N VAL A 692 -52.86 -13.05 2.45
CA VAL A 692 -52.49 -14.36 3.01
C VAL A 692 -51.11 -14.82 2.50
N SER A 693 -50.78 -14.50 1.24
CA SER A 693 -49.47 -14.79 0.65
C SER A 693 -48.34 -14.00 1.29
N ILE A 694 -48.51 -12.69 1.56
CA ILE A 694 -47.45 -11.89 2.19
C ILE A 694 -47.20 -12.31 3.64
N MET A 695 -48.24 -12.71 4.38
CA MET A 695 -48.12 -13.24 5.74
C MET A 695 -47.39 -14.59 5.78
N PHE A 696 -47.72 -15.50 4.86
CA PHE A 696 -47.02 -16.78 4.70
C PHE A 696 -45.55 -16.58 4.31
N MET A 697 -45.29 -15.83 3.23
CA MET A 697 -43.93 -15.61 2.73
C MET A 697 -43.04 -14.87 3.73
N LYS A 698 -43.59 -13.99 4.57
CA LYS A 698 -42.85 -13.36 5.67
C LYS A 698 -42.19 -14.39 6.61
N ASN A 699 -42.90 -15.47 6.97
CA ASN A 699 -42.37 -16.52 7.85
C ASN A 699 -41.22 -17.30 7.18
N VAL A 700 -41.41 -17.67 5.91
CA VAL A 700 -40.40 -18.42 5.12
C VAL A 700 -39.17 -17.56 4.82
N LEU A 701 -39.36 -16.34 4.32
CA LEU A 701 -38.28 -15.45 3.87
C LEU A 701 -37.37 -14.98 5.01
N TYR A 702 -37.88 -14.83 6.24
CA TYR A 702 -37.02 -14.44 7.36
C TYR A 702 -36.05 -15.55 7.78
N LYS A 703 -36.50 -16.81 7.73
CA LYS A 703 -35.64 -17.99 7.99
C LYS A 703 -34.56 -18.12 6.91
N LEU A 704 -34.95 -17.98 5.65
CA LEU A 704 -34.01 -18.03 4.51
C LEU A 704 -33.06 -16.83 4.47
N LYS A 705 -33.51 -15.63 4.85
CA LYS A 705 -32.63 -14.45 4.95
C LYS A 705 -31.50 -14.69 5.97
N ALA A 706 -31.83 -15.22 7.15
CA ALA A 706 -30.82 -15.54 8.16
C ALA A 706 -29.82 -16.60 7.67
N LEU A 707 -30.27 -17.59 6.88
CA LEU A 707 -29.38 -18.57 6.25
C LEU A 707 -28.47 -17.93 5.20
N THR A 708 -29.00 -17.16 4.24
CA THR A 708 -28.20 -16.62 3.14
C THR A 708 -27.18 -15.58 3.60
N GLU A 709 -27.53 -14.71 4.55
CA GLU A 709 -26.58 -13.76 5.17
C GLU A 709 -25.43 -14.48 5.89
N LYS A 710 -25.66 -15.68 6.43
CA LYS A 710 -24.59 -16.51 7.03
C LYS A 710 -23.76 -17.25 5.98
N LEU A 711 -24.39 -17.80 4.94
CA LEU A 711 -23.70 -18.47 3.83
C LEU A 711 -22.77 -17.53 3.04
N GLU A 712 -23.02 -16.20 3.07
CA GLU A 712 -22.15 -15.20 2.45
C GLU A 712 -20.91 -14.84 3.29
N ALA A 713 -20.74 -15.34 4.52
CA ALA A 713 -19.62 -14.99 5.40
C ALA A 713 -18.29 -15.64 4.98
N LYS A 714 -17.21 -14.84 4.89
CA LYS A 714 -15.87 -15.31 4.46
C LYS A 714 -15.33 -16.46 5.31
N GLU A 715 -15.51 -16.37 6.63
CA GLU A 715 -14.93 -17.28 7.62
C GLU A 715 -15.71 -18.59 7.78
N LEU A 716 -16.90 -18.70 7.17
CA LEU A 716 -17.71 -19.92 7.25
C LEU A 716 -17.03 -21.07 6.50
N ASN A 717 -16.99 -22.24 7.14
CA ASN A 717 -16.52 -23.49 6.54
C ASN A 717 -17.70 -24.30 5.98
N ILE A 718 -17.41 -25.26 5.08
CA ILE A 718 -18.44 -26.02 4.36
C ILE A 718 -19.24 -26.99 5.25
N ILE A 719 -18.68 -27.42 6.37
CA ILE A 719 -19.34 -28.33 7.32
C ILE A 719 -20.41 -27.58 8.11
N ASP A 720 -20.07 -26.44 8.71
CA ASP A 720 -21.04 -25.56 9.39
C ASP A 720 -22.09 -25.01 8.43
N ALA A 721 -21.70 -24.67 7.20
CA ALA A 721 -22.67 -24.32 6.15
C ALA A 721 -23.69 -25.45 5.90
N SER A 722 -23.24 -26.70 5.86
CA SER A 722 -24.10 -27.86 5.67
C SER A 722 -25.03 -28.09 6.87
N ASN A 723 -24.53 -27.94 8.09
CA ASN A 723 -25.31 -28.01 9.33
C ASN A 723 -26.39 -26.91 9.38
N LEU A 724 -26.06 -25.67 8.97
CA LEU A 724 -27.01 -24.55 8.89
C LEU A 724 -28.10 -24.79 7.83
N ILE A 725 -27.75 -25.35 6.68
CA ILE A 725 -28.72 -25.72 5.64
C ILE A 725 -29.63 -26.84 6.16
N GLU A 726 -29.10 -27.90 6.79
CA GLU A 726 -29.89 -29.01 7.35
C GLU A 726 -30.84 -28.53 8.46
N GLY A 727 -30.38 -27.66 9.37
CA GLY A 727 -31.22 -27.03 10.39
C GLY A 727 -32.33 -26.17 9.79
N THR A 728 -32.05 -25.49 8.68
CA THR A 728 -33.06 -24.70 7.95
C THR A 728 -34.08 -25.60 7.26
N ILE A 729 -33.66 -26.70 6.61
CA ILE A 729 -34.55 -27.72 6.05
C ILE A 729 -35.49 -28.25 7.13
N LYS A 730 -34.97 -28.66 8.29
CA LYS A 730 -35.77 -29.12 9.45
C LYS A 730 -36.78 -28.06 9.90
N SER A 731 -36.40 -26.78 9.94
CA SER A 731 -37.35 -25.70 10.26
C SER A 731 -38.44 -25.50 9.19
N LEU A 732 -38.17 -25.77 7.92
CA LEU A 732 -39.16 -25.68 6.83
C LEU A 732 -40.09 -26.89 6.83
N GLU A 733 -39.56 -28.09 7.06
CA GLU A 733 -40.34 -29.32 7.25
C GLU A 733 -41.33 -29.19 8.40
N ASN A 734 -40.93 -28.56 9.51
CA ASN A 734 -41.81 -28.33 10.65
C ASN A 734 -43.00 -27.44 10.27
N ILE A 735 -42.79 -26.36 9.49
CA ILE A 735 -43.89 -25.53 8.94
C ILE A 735 -44.79 -26.36 8.00
N ASN A 736 -44.20 -27.25 7.20
CA ASN A 736 -44.95 -28.06 6.22
C ASN A 736 -45.82 -29.14 6.89
N LYS A 737 -45.34 -29.70 8.01
CA LYS A 737 -46.07 -30.68 8.84
C LYS A 737 -47.17 -30.00 9.67
N ASP A 738 -46.86 -28.85 10.27
CA ASP A 738 -47.76 -28.07 11.12
C ASP A 738 -48.94 -27.44 10.35
N SER A 739 -50.00 -28.23 10.19
CA SER A 739 -51.19 -27.81 9.45
C SER A 739 -52.07 -26.83 10.25
N ASP A 740 -51.93 -26.81 11.58
CA ASP A 740 -52.66 -25.89 12.47
C ASP A 740 -51.96 -24.51 12.52
N GLY A 741 -50.63 -24.46 12.47
CA GLY A 741 -49.86 -23.24 12.27
C GLY A 741 -50.11 -22.60 10.91
N LEU A 742 -50.22 -23.40 9.82
CA LEU A 742 -50.64 -22.89 8.51
C LEU A 742 -52.07 -22.31 8.56
N ASP A 743 -53.00 -22.99 9.24
CA ASP A 743 -54.36 -22.47 9.45
C ASP A 743 -54.38 -21.19 10.30
N THR A 744 -53.49 -21.08 11.30
CA THR A 744 -53.34 -19.88 12.13
C THR A 744 -52.89 -18.68 11.31
N ILE A 745 -52.01 -18.88 10.31
CA ILE A 745 -51.64 -17.82 9.35
C ILE A 745 -52.85 -17.40 8.51
N ILE A 746 -53.65 -18.36 8.04
CA ILE A 746 -54.87 -18.08 7.26
C ILE A 746 -55.91 -17.35 8.11
N ASP A 747 -56.13 -17.75 9.36
CA ASP A 747 -57.08 -17.11 10.28
C ASP A 747 -56.62 -15.70 10.68
N ALA A 748 -55.31 -15.49 10.88
CA ALA A 748 -54.75 -14.15 11.08
C ALA A 748 -54.96 -13.25 9.85
N ALA A 749 -54.83 -13.79 8.63
CA ALA A 749 -55.16 -13.06 7.40
C ALA A 749 -56.66 -12.76 7.28
N LEU A 750 -57.55 -13.68 7.70
CA LEU A 750 -59.00 -13.44 7.74
C LEU A 750 -59.37 -12.32 8.71
N ILE A 751 -58.70 -12.24 9.86
CA ILE A 751 -58.87 -11.14 10.84
C ILE A 751 -58.37 -9.82 10.26
N PHE A 752 -57.17 -9.81 9.67
CA PHE A 752 -56.58 -8.61 9.08
C PHE A 752 -57.39 -8.07 7.89
N SER A 753 -57.93 -8.95 7.05
CA SER A 753 -58.78 -8.58 5.91
C SER A 753 -60.06 -7.84 6.35
N LYS A 754 -60.66 -8.24 7.48
CA LYS A 754 -61.80 -7.53 8.06
C LYS A 754 -61.43 -6.13 8.57
N LYS A 755 -60.19 -5.92 9.05
CA LYS A 755 -59.70 -4.59 9.48
C LYS A 755 -59.66 -3.59 8.31
N ILE A 756 -59.36 -4.06 7.10
CA ILE A 756 -59.28 -3.24 5.88
C ILE A 756 -60.58 -3.25 5.05
N GLU A 757 -61.71 -3.59 5.67
CA GLU A 757 -63.06 -3.65 5.06
C GLU A 757 -63.21 -4.63 3.88
N LEU A 758 -62.34 -5.64 3.76
CA LEU A 758 -62.46 -6.72 2.79
C LEU A 758 -63.30 -7.88 3.35
N ASP A 759 -64.28 -8.38 2.59
CA ASP A 759 -64.86 -9.70 2.81
C ASP A 759 -63.98 -10.77 2.12
N PRO A 760 -63.18 -11.55 2.87
CA PRO A 760 -62.26 -12.51 2.30
C PRO A 760 -62.98 -13.73 1.70
N VAL A 761 -64.19 -14.06 2.16
CA VAL A 761 -64.95 -15.21 1.65
C VAL A 761 -65.63 -14.85 0.33
N ALA A 762 -66.16 -13.64 0.20
CA ALA A 762 -66.67 -13.14 -1.08
C ALA A 762 -65.56 -12.99 -2.12
N ASP A 763 -64.40 -12.42 -1.75
CA ASP A 763 -63.25 -12.27 -2.67
C ASP A 763 -62.69 -13.63 -3.10
N PHE A 764 -62.55 -14.58 -2.16
CA PHE A 764 -62.14 -15.96 -2.47
C PHE A 764 -63.09 -16.62 -3.47
N ASN A 765 -64.41 -16.61 -3.23
CA ASN A 765 -65.38 -17.26 -4.13
C ASN A 765 -65.47 -16.59 -5.52
N LYS A 766 -65.14 -15.30 -5.61
CA LYS A 766 -65.09 -14.54 -6.86
C LYS A 766 -63.86 -14.88 -7.70
N ASN A 767 -62.70 -15.00 -7.06
CA ASN A 767 -61.41 -15.20 -7.74
C ASN A 767 -61.11 -16.69 -7.96
N HIS A 768 -61.47 -17.56 -7.01
CA HIS A 768 -61.24 -19.00 -7.02
C HIS A 768 -62.54 -19.77 -7.28
N ARG A 769 -62.96 -19.78 -8.55
CA ARG A 769 -64.23 -20.36 -8.98
C ARG A 769 -64.26 -21.88 -8.75
N LYS A 770 -65.20 -22.37 -7.94
CA LYS A 770 -65.48 -23.82 -7.83
C LYS A 770 -65.80 -24.40 -9.21
N ARG A 771 -65.12 -25.49 -9.59
CA ARG A 771 -65.44 -26.24 -10.81
C ARG A 771 -66.87 -26.78 -10.68
N LEU A 772 -67.74 -26.46 -11.64
CA LEU A 772 -69.10 -27.02 -11.67
C LEU A 772 -69.01 -28.54 -11.77
N ILE A 773 -69.75 -29.22 -10.90
CA ILE A 773 -69.81 -30.69 -10.82
C ILE A 773 -70.30 -31.24 -12.18
N PRO A 774 -69.70 -32.31 -12.72
CA PRO A 774 -70.21 -32.97 -13.92
C PRO A 774 -71.68 -33.36 -13.74
N LYS A 775 -72.53 -33.09 -14.74
CA LYS A 775 -73.98 -33.39 -14.69
C LYS A 775 -74.35 -34.88 -14.50
N ARG A 776 -73.36 -35.78 -14.62
CA ARG A 776 -73.45 -37.17 -14.17
C ARG A 776 -72.57 -37.32 -12.94
N VAL A 777 -73.20 -37.30 -11.77
CA VAL A 777 -72.57 -37.67 -10.49
C VAL A 777 -72.72 -39.18 -10.35
N ASP A 778 -71.60 -39.86 -10.12
CA ASP A 778 -71.65 -41.21 -9.56
C ASP A 778 -71.94 -41.07 -8.05
N SER A 779 -72.92 -41.80 -7.52
CA SER A 779 -73.59 -41.50 -6.23
C SER A 779 -72.73 -41.70 -4.97
N ASN A 780 -71.42 -41.83 -5.12
CA ASN A 780 -70.49 -42.18 -4.06
C ASN A 780 -69.98 -40.92 -3.32
N PRO A 781 -70.23 -40.76 -2.01
CA PRO A 781 -69.69 -39.62 -1.25
C PRO A 781 -68.16 -39.56 -1.23
N MET A 782 -67.46 -40.70 -1.42
CA MET A 782 -66.00 -40.78 -1.39
C MET A 782 -65.29 -40.08 -2.56
N THR A 783 -66.00 -39.71 -3.64
CA THR A 783 -65.41 -39.01 -4.81
C THR A 783 -65.62 -37.51 -4.80
N GLN A 784 -66.22 -36.93 -3.76
CA GLN A 784 -66.28 -35.48 -3.57
C GLN A 784 -65.04 -34.98 -2.83
N SER A 785 -64.29 -34.05 -3.43
CA SER A 785 -63.19 -33.35 -2.75
C SER A 785 -63.70 -32.06 -2.10
N ASP A 786 -63.45 -31.92 -0.79
CA ASP A 786 -63.78 -30.69 -0.07
C ASP A 786 -62.94 -29.51 -0.59
N PHE A 787 -63.62 -28.53 -1.18
CA PHE A 787 -63.01 -27.26 -1.59
C PHE A 787 -63.37 -26.17 -0.59
N SER A 788 -62.57 -26.08 0.48
CA SER A 788 -62.62 -25.01 1.47
C SER A 788 -61.50 -24.00 1.27
N LEU A 789 -61.71 -22.76 1.75
CA LEU A 789 -60.72 -21.68 1.70
C LEU A 789 -59.40 -22.10 2.35
N LYS A 790 -59.46 -22.73 3.54
CA LYS A 790 -58.28 -23.23 4.26
C LYS A 790 -57.54 -24.33 3.48
N LEU A 791 -58.28 -25.29 2.92
CA LEU A 791 -57.69 -26.39 2.12
C LEU A 791 -56.98 -25.87 0.86
N PHE A 792 -57.53 -24.84 0.20
CA PHE A 792 -56.91 -24.21 -0.95
C PHE A 792 -55.56 -23.58 -0.61
N TYR A 793 -55.52 -22.62 0.33
CA TYR A 793 -54.26 -21.95 0.68
C TYR A 793 -53.25 -22.88 1.31
N ARG A 794 -53.69 -23.84 2.14
CA ARG A 794 -52.81 -24.88 2.67
C ARG A 794 -52.15 -25.69 1.55
N LYS A 795 -52.87 -26.04 0.48
CA LYS A 795 -52.28 -26.74 -0.67
C LYS A 795 -51.22 -25.88 -1.39
N GLU A 796 -51.54 -24.62 -1.69
CA GLU A 796 -50.60 -23.70 -2.34
C GLU A 796 -49.32 -23.49 -1.50
N PHE A 797 -49.47 -23.31 -0.18
CA PHE A 797 -48.34 -23.14 0.74
C PHE A 797 -47.47 -24.38 0.87
N LYS A 798 -48.09 -25.58 0.96
CA LYS A 798 -47.33 -26.84 0.96
C LYS A 798 -46.59 -27.04 -0.37
N GLN A 799 -47.20 -26.72 -1.51
CA GLN A 799 -46.53 -26.81 -2.81
C GLN A 799 -45.26 -25.94 -2.90
N VAL A 800 -45.25 -24.74 -2.30
CA VAL A 800 -44.05 -23.90 -2.18
C VAL A 800 -43.00 -24.53 -1.26
N LEU A 801 -43.41 -25.02 -0.08
CA LEU A 801 -42.51 -25.64 0.90
C LEU A 801 -41.91 -26.95 0.38
N ASP A 802 -42.72 -27.85 -0.17
CA ASP A 802 -42.29 -29.12 -0.77
C ASP A 802 -41.25 -28.89 -1.87
N THR A 803 -41.52 -27.94 -2.79
CA THR A 803 -40.58 -27.58 -3.85
C THR A 803 -39.25 -27.08 -3.29
N LEU A 804 -39.29 -26.18 -2.30
CA LEU A 804 -38.09 -25.63 -1.67
C LEU A 804 -37.31 -26.68 -0.87
N ILE A 805 -37.99 -27.51 -0.08
CA ILE A 805 -37.40 -28.57 0.75
C ILE A 805 -36.75 -29.62 -0.14
N ASN A 806 -37.44 -30.11 -1.17
CA ASN A 806 -36.92 -31.14 -2.06
C ASN A 806 -35.65 -30.66 -2.80
N LEU A 807 -35.71 -29.50 -3.46
CA LEU A 807 -34.56 -28.95 -4.18
C LEU A 807 -33.35 -28.68 -3.25
N THR A 808 -33.60 -28.13 -2.06
CA THR A 808 -32.52 -27.86 -1.09
C THR A 808 -31.91 -29.15 -0.55
N THR A 809 -32.74 -30.18 -0.30
CA THR A 809 -32.29 -31.48 0.22
C THR A 809 -31.51 -32.27 -0.82
N GLU A 810 -31.96 -32.31 -2.07
CA GLU A 810 -31.22 -32.94 -3.18
C GLU A 810 -29.87 -32.25 -3.41
N HIS A 811 -29.85 -30.92 -3.37
CA HIS A 811 -28.62 -30.15 -3.53
C HIS A 811 -27.63 -30.34 -2.39
N LEU A 812 -28.12 -30.37 -1.14
CA LEU A 812 -27.28 -30.61 0.03
C LEU A 812 -26.62 -31.99 -0.07
N LYS A 813 -27.35 -33.02 -0.50
CA LYS A 813 -26.79 -34.36 -0.75
C LYS A 813 -25.67 -34.33 -1.79
N ILE A 814 -25.91 -33.70 -2.95
CA ILE A 814 -24.89 -33.58 -4.02
C ILE A 814 -23.64 -32.84 -3.52
N THR A 815 -23.83 -31.76 -2.76
CA THR A 815 -22.72 -30.98 -2.19
C THR A 815 -21.94 -31.82 -1.18
N ILE A 816 -22.62 -32.51 -0.25
CA ILE A 816 -21.98 -33.39 0.75
C ILE A 816 -21.21 -34.52 0.07
N GLU A 817 -21.74 -35.16 -0.98
CA GLU A 817 -20.99 -36.21 -1.72
C GLU A 817 -19.66 -35.68 -2.30
N THR A 818 -19.54 -34.38 -2.64
CA THR A 818 -18.30 -33.78 -3.17
C THR A 818 -17.17 -33.70 -2.13
N PHE A 819 -17.48 -33.50 -0.84
CA PHE A 819 -16.48 -33.40 0.24
C PHE A 819 -16.70 -34.46 1.34
N LYS A 820 -17.42 -35.54 1.02
CA LYS A 820 -17.91 -36.57 1.95
C LYS A 820 -16.87 -37.14 2.92
N PRO A 821 -15.61 -37.40 2.55
CA PRO A 821 -14.60 -37.83 3.51
C PRO A 821 -14.40 -36.82 4.65
N LEU A 822 -14.29 -35.54 4.32
CA LEU A 822 -14.14 -34.45 5.29
C LEU A 822 -15.44 -34.24 6.10
N PHE A 823 -16.61 -34.36 5.45
CA PHE A 823 -17.89 -34.31 6.16
C PHE A 823 -18.00 -35.44 7.20
N ASN A 824 -17.62 -36.68 6.86
CA ASN A 824 -17.72 -37.82 7.76
C ASN A 824 -16.77 -37.72 8.97
N ILE A 825 -15.56 -37.18 8.77
CA ILE A 825 -14.59 -36.96 9.86
C ILE A 825 -15.08 -35.86 10.80
N PHE A 826 -15.64 -34.77 10.25
CA PHE A 826 -15.95 -33.56 11.00
C PHE A 826 -17.45 -33.32 11.27
N LYS A 827 -18.28 -34.36 11.13
CA LYS A 827 -19.74 -34.24 11.30
C LYS A 827 -20.10 -33.90 12.76
N MET A 828 -21.08 -33.01 12.94
CA MET A 828 -21.62 -32.65 14.25
C MET A 828 -22.92 -33.43 14.56
N PRO A 829 -23.13 -33.92 15.81
CA PRO A 829 -22.09 -34.13 16.84
C PRO A 829 -21.10 -35.22 16.37
N PHE A 830 -19.87 -35.19 16.89
CA PHE A 830 -18.85 -36.15 16.49
C PHE A 830 -19.21 -37.57 16.92
N ASP A 831 -19.34 -38.45 15.94
CA ASP A 831 -19.35 -39.89 16.20
C ASP A 831 -17.93 -40.41 16.01
N LYS A 832 -17.30 -40.92 17.07
CA LYS A 832 -15.95 -41.50 16.99
C LYS A 832 -15.89 -42.66 16.00
N ASN A 833 -17.03 -43.32 15.73
CA ASN A 833 -17.13 -44.38 14.73
C ASN A 833 -17.13 -43.87 13.27
N THR A 834 -17.40 -42.57 13.01
CA THR A 834 -17.35 -42.02 11.63
C THR A 834 -15.95 -41.56 11.22
N CYS A 835 -15.05 -41.33 12.17
CA CYS A 835 -13.61 -41.13 11.89
C CYS A 835 -12.91 -42.48 11.62
N SER A 836 -13.35 -43.19 10.57
CA SER A 836 -12.74 -44.46 10.15
C SER A 836 -11.47 -44.24 9.32
N LEU A 837 -10.59 -45.24 9.32
CA LEU A 837 -9.40 -45.30 8.47
C LEU A 837 -9.75 -45.08 6.99
N GLU A 838 -10.89 -45.62 6.52
CA GLU A 838 -11.38 -45.44 5.15
C GLU A 838 -11.75 -43.99 4.81
N ASN A 839 -12.36 -43.26 5.77
CA ASN A 839 -12.70 -41.85 5.58
C ASN A 839 -11.44 -40.99 5.58
N VAL A 840 -10.45 -41.28 6.44
CA VAL A 840 -9.14 -40.60 6.42
C VAL A 840 -8.39 -40.90 5.12
N ALA A 841 -8.31 -42.17 4.69
CA ALA A 841 -7.73 -42.57 3.40
C ALA A 841 -8.39 -41.85 2.21
N SER A 842 -9.69 -41.61 2.28
CA SER A 842 -10.45 -40.91 1.24
C SER A 842 -10.31 -39.40 1.31
N ALA A 843 -10.08 -38.83 2.50
CA ALA A 843 -9.76 -37.42 2.68
C ALA A 843 -8.35 -37.08 2.18
N VAL A 844 -7.37 -37.99 2.36
CA VAL A 844 -6.02 -37.82 1.80
C VAL A 844 -6.05 -37.74 0.26
N LYS A 845 -6.95 -38.47 -0.40
CA LYS A 845 -7.16 -38.40 -1.86
C LYS A 845 -7.78 -37.09 -2.37
N LEU A 846 -8.25 -36.21 -1.49
CA LEU A 846 -8.72 -34.87 -1.86
C LEU A 846 -7.58 -33.84 -1.90
N PHE A 847 -6.38 -34.16 -1.40
CA PHE A 847 -5.22 -33.31 -1.63
C PHE A 847 -4.76 -33.40 -3.09
N PRO A 848 -4.36 -32.28 -3.72
CA PRO A 848 -3.77 -32.31 -5.05
C PRO A 848 -2.48 -33.16 -5.09
N GLU A 849 -2.35 -34.01 -6.11
CA GLU A 849 -1.32 -35.06 -6.20
C GLU A 849 0.14 -34.57 -6.05
N MET A 850 0.40 -33.32 -6.45
CA MET A 850 1.73 -32.70 -6.40
C MET A 850 2.13 -32.21 -5.00
N THR A 851 1.19 -32.07 -4.06
CA THR A 851 1.45 -31.62 -2.68
C THR A 851 2.31 -32.63 -1.91
N ASN A 852 3.02 -32.15 -0.89
CA ASN A 852 3.69 -33.04 0.07
C ASN A 852 2.67 -33.88 0.86
N SER A 853 1.48 -33.33 1.10
CA SER A 853 0.37 -33.98 1.81
C SER A 853 -0.24 -35.17 1.06
N ALA A 854 -0.24 -35.16 -0.28
CA ALA A 854 -0.71 -36.29 -1.10
C ALA A 854 0.31 -37.45 -1.20
N LYS A 855 1.58 -37.22 -0.87
CA LYS A 855 2.68 -38.20 -0.98
C LYS A 855 2.87 -39.07 0.27
N ILE A 856 2.02 -38.89 1.28
CA ILE A 856 2.07 -39.69 2.51
C ILE A 856 1.41 -41.04 2.24
N HIS A 857 2.11 -42.13 2.57
CA HIS A 857 1.58 -43.48 2.43
C HIS A 857 1.12 -44.11 3.76
N ASP A 858 1.52 -43.53 4.89
CA ASP A 858 1.15 -43.99 6.23
C ASP A 858 -0.20 -43.37 6.65
N ILE A 859 -1.29 -44.00 6.21
CA ILE A 859 -2.66 -43.55 6.52
C ILE A 859 -2.99 -43.84 8.00
N ASP A 860 -2.42 -44.89 8.59
CA ASP A 860 -2.63 -45.27 9.99
C ASP A 860 -2.08 -44.19 10.94
N ALA A 861 -0.89 -43.64 10.66
CA ALA A 861 -0.34 -42.50 11.41
C ALA A 861 -1.22 -41.24 11.32
N ILE A 862 -1.73 -40.91 10.13
CA ILE A 862 -2.64 -39.77 9.93
C ILE A 862 -3.95 -39.98 10.71
N HIS A 863 -4.52 -41.19 10.66
CA HIS A 863 -5.74 -41.54 11.37
C HIS A 863 -5.55 -41.42 12.89
N ALA A 864 -4.43 -41.91 13.42
CA ALA A 864 -4.08 -41.77 14.84
C ALA A 864 -3.95 -40.29 15.26
N GLU A 865 -3.32 -39.43 14.47
CA GLU A 865 -3.24 -37.99 14.79
C GLU A 865 -4.63 -37.31 14.81
N VAL A 866 -5.50 -37.63 13.85
CA VAL A 866 -6.87 -37.11 13.79
C VAL A 866 -7.68 -37.60 14.99
N GLU A 867 -7.55 -38.88 15.37
CA GLU A 867 -8.21 -39.43 16.55
C GLU A 867 -7.72 -38.77 17.85
N ILE A 868 -6.41 -38.50 17.99
CA ILE A 868 -5.85 -37.78 19.14
C ILE A 868 -6.41 -36.34 19.20
N LEU A 869 -6.47 -35.63 18.07
CA LEU A 869 -7.03 -34.27 18.00
C LEU A 869 -8.51 -34.25 18.41
N LEU A 870 -9.33 -35.15 17.84
CA LEU A 870 -10.76 -35.21 18.13
C LEU A 870 -11.02 -35.58 19.60
N ASN A 871 -10.24 -36.49 20.19
CA ASN A 871 -10.34 -36.84 21.61
C ASN A 871 -9.96 -35.69 22.58
N GLN A 872 -9.28 -34.63 22.10
CA GLN A 872 -8.97 -33.43 22.89
C GLN A 872 -10.08 -32.35 22.80
N CYS A 873 -11.13 -32.57 22.03
CA CYS A 873 -12.14 -31.57 21.71
C CYS A 873 -13.52 -31.92 22.27
N ASP A 874 -14.26 -30.91 22.70
CA ASP A 874 -15.64 -31.05 23.17
C ASP A 874 -16.58 -31.28 21.97
N GLU A 875 -17.59 -32.14 22.13
CA GLU A 875 -18.37 -32.69 21.00
C GLU A 875 -19.29 -31.68 20.28
N GLU A 876 -19.30 -30.41 20.69
CA GLU A 876 -20.29 -29.40 20.30
C GLU A 876 -19.77 -28.24 19.42
N ASN A 877 -18.44 -28.08 19.23
CA ASN A 877 -17.92 -26.90 18.50
C ASN A 877 -16.77 -27.21 17.54
N LEU A 878 -17.06 -27.11 16.23
CA LEU A 878 -16.10 -27.31 15.14
C LEU A 878 -14.93 -26.31 15.16
N ILE A 879 -15.16 -25.06 15.60
CA ILE A 879 -14.13 -24.01 15.65
C ILE A 879 -13.02 -24.40 16.66
N ASN A 880 -13.40 -25.00 17.80
CA ASN A 880 -12.48 -25.48 18.84
C ASN A 880 -11.47 -26.50 18.27
N ILE A 881 -11.89 -27.37 17.35
CA ILE A 881 -11.01 -28.35 16.69
C ILE A 881 -10.00 -27.65 15.79
N PHE A 882 -10.45 -26.71 14.94
CA PHE A 882 -9.54 -26.00 14.03
C PHE A 882 -8.54 -25.11 14.79
N GLU A 883 -8.96 -24.46 15.87
CA GLU A 883 -8.08 -23.69 16.75
C GLU A 883 -7.07 -24.61 17.49
N LYS A 884 -7.52 -25.74 18.06
CA LYS A 884 -6.64 -26.72 18.71
C LYS A 884 -5.66 -27.34 17.72
N ALA A 885 -6.10 -27.69 16.52
CA ALA A 885 -5.24 -28.25 15.47
C ALA A 885 -4.13 -27.27 15.08
N GLU A 886 -4.40 -25.97 15.08
CA GLU A 886 -3.40 -24.93 14.82
C GLU A 886 -2.42 -24.73 15.99
N LEU A 887 -2.91 -24.81 17.23
CA LEU A 887 -2.07 -24.80 18.44
C LEU A 887 -1.18 -26.06 18.52
N SER A 888 -1.67 -27.22 18.07
CA SER A 888 -0.97 -28.50 18.13
C SER A 888 -0.17 -28.83 16.86
N LYS A 889 -0.02 -27.92 15.90
CA LYS A 889 0.54 -28.24 14.56
C LYS A 889 1.98 -28.79 14.54
N SER A 890 2.75 -28.59 15.61
CA SER A 890 4.09 -29.19 15.78
C SER A 890 4.06 -30.62 16.35
N ILE A 891 2.91 -31.06 16.87
CA ILE A 891 2.69 -32.37 17.51
C ILE A 891 1.80 -33.25 16.62
N LEU A 892 0.77 -32.65 16.01
CA LEU A 892 -0.23 -33.29 15.14
C LEU A 892 -0.27 -32.60 13.74
N PRO A 893 0.85 -32.63 12.97
CA PRO A 893 0.96 -31.92 11.70
C PRO A 893 -0.02 -32.39 10.63
N TRP A 894 -0.34 -33.68 10.57
CA TRP A 894 -1.25 -34.24 9.57
C TRP A 894 -2.72 -33.99 9.92
N ALA A 895 -3.08 -34.04 11.20
CA ALA A 895 -4.41 -33.61 11.64
C ALA A 895 -4.65 -32.11 11.36
N ASN A 896 -3.65 -31.26 11.60
CA ASN A 896 -3.66 -29.85 11.20
C ASN A 896 -3.86 -29.70 9.68
N ARG A 897 -3.16 -30.51 8.87
CA ARG A 897 -3.27 -30.44 7.41
C ARG A 897 -4.64 -30.84 6.88
N ILE A 898 -5.27 -31.88 7.44
CA ILE A 898 -6.66 -32.25 7.11
C ILE A 898 -7.64 -31.14 7.51
N CYS A 899 -7.43 -30.48 8.65
CA CYS A 899 -8.21 -29.30 9.04
C CYS A 899 -8.05 -28.15 8.05
N HIS A 900 -6.82 -27.86 7.60
CA HIS A 900 -6.54 -26.83 6.59
C HIS A 900 -7.25 -27.13 5.26
N LEU A 901 -7.31 -28.40 4.83
CA LEU A 901 -8.05 -28.81 3.64
C LEU A 901 -9.56 -28.55 3.79
N ALA A 902 -10.15 -28.91 4.93
CA ALA A 902 -11.58 -28.66 5.21
C ALA A 902 -11.93 -27.16 5.27
N LEU A 903 -11.04 -26.32 5.81
CA LEU A 903 -11.20 -24.86 5.85
C LEU A 903 -11.03 -24.20 4.46
N THR A 904 -10.16 -24.77 3.62
CA THR A 904 -9.90 -24.32 2.25
C THR A 904 -11.12 -24.51 1.34
N ALA A 905 -11.97 -25.49 1.61
CA ALA A 905 -13.22 -25.72 0.87
C ALA A 905 -14.16 -24.48 0.89
N PRO A 906 -14.50 -23.89 -0.27
CA PRO A 906 -15.33 -22.69 -0.35
C PRO A 906 -16.83 -22.97 -0.16
N VAL A 907 -17.56 -21.99 0.37
CA VAL A 907 -19.03 -22.03 0.54
C VAL A 907 -19.76 -21.13 -0.47
N THR A 908 -19.11 -20.03 -0.89
CA THR A 908 -19.73 -18.92 -1.62
C THR A 908 -18.71 -18.16 -2.45
N THR A 909 -19.16 -17.54 -3.55
CA THR A 909 -18.42 -16.55 -4.34
C THR A 909 -18.63 -15.10 -3.84
N ALA A 910 -19.06 -14.92 -2.57
CA ALA A 910 -19.37 -13.61 -2.02
C ALA A 910 -18.19 -12.61 -2.03
N SER A 911 -16.94 -13.08 -2.09
CA SER A 911 -15.77 -12.20 -2.24
C SER A 911 -15.64 -11.61 -3.65
N ASP A 912 -16.01 -12.37 -4.68
CA ASP A 912 -16.14 -11.88 -6.05
C ASP A 912 -17.28 -10.85 -6.14
N GLU A 913 -18.44 -11.14 -5.54
CA GLU A 913 -19.57 -10.19 -5.47
C GLU A 913 -19.24 -8.87 -4.76
N ARG A 914 -18.43 -8.90 -3.70
CA ARG A 914 -17.94 -7.69 -3.02
C ARG A 914 -17.02 -6.88 -3.94
N THR A 915 -16.19 -7.57 -4.73
CA THR A 915 -15.30 -6.94 -5.71
C THR A 915 -16.10 -6.17 -6.77
N PHE A 916 -17.25 -6.66 -7.23
CA PHE A 916 -18.14 -5.91 -8.14
C PHE A 916 -18.67 -4.60 -7.55
N SER A 917 -18.81 -4.52 -6.23
CA SER A 917 -19.19 -3.28 -5.54
C SER A 917 -18.06 -2.26 -5.58
N LYS A 918 -16.79 -2.71 -5.53
CA LYS A 918 -15.60 -1.85 -5.75
C LYS A 918 -15.44 -1.46 -7.22
N LEU A 919 -15.67 -2.38 -8.15
CA LEU A 919 -15.68 -2.11 -9.59
C LEU A 919 -16.62 -0.95 -9.94
N LYS A 920 -17.86 -0.94 -9.41
CA LYS A 920 -18.81 0.18 -9.62
C LYS A 920 -18.36 1.51 -9.01
N LEU A 921 -17.59 1.47 -7.92
CA LEU A 921 -17.02 2.67 -7.29
C LEU A 921 -15.78 3.20 -8.04
N ILE A 922 -15.03 2.35 -8.74
CA ILE A 922 -13.78 2.71 -9.44
C ILE A 922 -14.00 2.97 -10.93
N LYS A 923 -14.69 2.08 -11.66
CA LYS A 923 -15.13 2.25 -13.05
C LYS A 923 -16.55 2.84 -13.05
N ASN A 924 -16.65 4.13 -12.75
CA ASN A 924 -17.88 4.93 -12.87
C ASN A 924 -17.95 5.65 -14.24
N TYR A 925 -19.08 6.28 -14.57
CA TYR A 925 -19.32 6.89 -15.89
C TYR A 925 -18.17 7.80 -16.37
N LEU A 926 -17.66 8.65 -15.46
CA LEU A 926 -16.55 9.59 -15.68
C LEU A 926 -15.19 8.89 -15.89
N ARG A 927 -15.02 7.65 -15.40
CA ARG A 927 -13.81 6.82 -15.51
C ARG A 927 -14.00 5.58 -16.40
N SER A 928 -15.03 5.58 -17.25
CA SER A 928 -15.38 4.47 -18.15
C SER A 928 -14.27 4.07 -19.13
N LYS A 929 -13.40 5.02 -19.51
CA LYS A 929 -12.27 4.82 -20.45
C LYS A 929 -10.94 4.42 -19.77
N MET A 930 -10.97 3.95 -18.53
CA MET A 930 -9.76 3.44 -17.85
C MET A 930 -9.28 2.15 -18.52
N ASP A 931 -7.97 2.00 -18.66
CA ASP A 931 -7.34 0.76 -19.10
C ASP A 931 -7.45 -0.35 -18.04
N ASP A 932 -7.48 -1.61 -18.50
CA ASP A 932 -7.69 -2.76 -17.62
C ASP A 932 -6.55 -2.99 -16.62
N GLN A 933 -5.31 -2.61 -16.95
CA GLN A 933 -4.16 -2.74 -16.04
C GLN A 933 -4.31 -1.80 -14.83
N ARG A 934 -4.59 -0.52 -15.08
CA ARG A 934 -4.85 0.47 -14.03
C ARG A 934 -6.13 0.16 -13.25
N LEU A 935 -7.15 -0.41 -13.92
CA LEU A 935 -8.37 -0.87 -13.28
C LEU A 935 -8.08 -1.98 -12.25
N ASN A 936 -7.35 -3.02 -12.66
CA ASN A 936 -6.97 -4.13 -11.79
C ASN A 936 -6.11 -3.66 -10.61
N ALA A 937 -5.14 -2.78 -10.88
CA ALA A 937 -4.31 -2.19 -9.83
C ALA A 937 -5.13 -1.44 -8.77
N LEU A 938 -6.04 -0.56 -9.19
CA LEU A 938 -6.89 0.22 -8.26
C LEU A 938 -7.92 -0.65 -7.52
N ILE A 939 -8.46 -1.69 -8.16
CA ILE A 939 -9.42 -2.58 -7.51
C ILE A 939 -8.71 -3.44 -6.46
N MET A 940 -7.56 -4.06 -6.78
CA MET A 940 -6.83 -4.89 -5.83
C MET A 940 -6.44 -4.08 -4.57
N LEU A 941 -5.89 -2.87 -4.76
CA LEU A 941 -5.57 -1.96 -3.65
C LEU A 941 -6.80 -1.54 -2.83
N SER A 942 -7.98 -1.46 -3.44
CA SER A 942 -9.24 -1.12 -2.73
C SER A 942 -9.94 -2.32 -2.08
N CYS A 943 -9.67 -3.55 -2.53
CA CYS A 943 -10.17 -4.80 -1.94
C CYS A 943 -9.27 -5.26 -0.79
N GLU A 944 -7.96 -5.39 -1.05
CA GLU A 944 -6.96 -5.91 -0.09
C GLU A 944 -6.38 -4.79 0.78
N LYS A 945 -7.27 -4.13 1.53
CA LYS A 945 -6.90 -2.99 2.38
C LYS A 945 -5.93 -3.35 3.49
N ASP A 946 -6.05 -4.52 4.09
CA ASP A 946 -5.15 -4.99 5.16
C ASP A 946 -3.71 -5.21 4.67
N ILE A 947 -3.56 -5.70 3.43
CA ILE A 947 -2.25 -5.83 2.79
C ILE A 947 -1.73 -4.44 2.36
N THR A 948 -2.59 -3.61 1.76
CA THR A 948 -2.25 -2.25 1.29
C THR A 948 -1.78 -1.35 2.45
N ASP A 949 -2.45 -1.41 3.61
CA ASP A 949 -2.10 -0.63 4.79
C ASP A 949 -0.80 -1.08 5.47
N SER A 950 -0.44 -2.36 5.34
CA SER A 950 0.79 -2.93 5.88
C SER A 950 1.99 -2.85 4.93
N LEU A 951 1.86 -2.22 3.76
CA LEU A 951 3.00 -1.96 2.86
C LEU A 951 3.99 -0.99 3.50
N ASP A 952 5.27 -1.32 3.44
CA ASP A 952 6.34 -0.41 3.82
C ASP A 952 6.59 0.59 2.68
N ILE A 953 6.38 1.88 2.97
CA ILE A 953 6.57 2.94 1.98
C ILE A 953 8.04 3.30 1.82
N ASP A 954 8.90 3.15 2.84
CA ASP A 954 10.33 3.44 2.70
C ASP A 954 10.98 2.48 1.71
N ASP A 955 10.67 1.18 1.80
CA ASP A 955 11.10 0.17 0.82
C ASP A 955 10.57 0.46 -0.59
N LEU A 956 9.29 0.82 -0.72
CA LEU A 956 8.71 1.16 -2.02
C LEU A 956 9.33 2.42 -2.64
N VAL A 957 9.71 3.41 -1.83
CA VAL A 957 10.47 4.59 -2.28
C VAL A 957 11.87 4.18 -2.76
N HIS A 958 12.54 3.25 -2.06
CA HIS A 958 13.82 2.69 -2.51
C HIS A 958 13.68 1.90 -3.82
N LYS A 959 12.64 1.06 -3.97
CA LYS A 959 12.34 0.33 -5.22
C LYS A 959 12.05 1.32 -6.37
N TRP A 960 11.25 2.36 -6.13
CA TRP A 960 10.98 3.42 -7.13
C TRP A 960 12.25 4.19 -7.52
N ALA A 961 13.12 4.52 -6.58
CA ALA A 961 14.39 5.20 -6.86
C ALA A 961 15.32 4.34 -7.75
N LYS A 962 15.41 3.03 -7.47
CA LYS A 962 16.17 2.08 -8.33
C LYS A 962 15.64 2.03 -9.76
N LEU A 963 14.31 2.13 -9.96
CA LEU A 963 13.67 2.16 -11.29
C LEU A 963 13.81 3.50 -12.06
N LYS A 964 14.44 4.53 -11.45
CA LYS A 964 14.69 5.83 -12.08
C LYS A 964 16.13 6.02 -12.58
N HIS A 965 17.01 5.07 -12.28
CA HIS A 965 18.38 4.99 -12.77
C HIS A 965 18.48 4.08 -14.00
#